data_AF-A0A6I2R2E7-F1
#
_entry.id   AF-A0A6I2R2E7-F1
#
_cell.length_a   1.000
_cell.length_b   1.000
_cell.length_c   1.000
_cell.angle_alpha   90.00
_cell.angle_beta   90.00
_cell.angle_gamma   90.00
#
_symmetry.space_group_name_H-M   'P 1'
#
loop_
_entity.id
_entity.type
_entity.pdbx_description
1 polymer ?
#
loop_
_entity_poly.entity_id
_entity_poly.type
_entity_poly.pdbx_seq_one_letter_code
_entity_poly.pdbx_strand_id
1 'polypeptide(L)'
;MKKRFLSLIMALAMIVGVFTPLLSSAADETTNTVTLHKLIMDKATLAAWDYKQVEKDGYNGTQNLDQLKALNSLAGKDIKQIEGAYFAVKYNSGDNKGKYVTIKTATKEAEKPEYGAVDSLDAKLPDGFELLAGLTKADGIKFTTKGLKGDFSIEEIHDKSTYFNKKSGSILTDSKAVPVEITLPLVNNNGVVKEAHVYPKNTEEKPQIDKNFQKDKGLEAAKGFENQDLLNAGAAYENYQKKKATAKAEIGKKIPYEVKTQIPAKSKLKTAYWSDEMTEGLKYNNDLKVTIGGADAKVDVDYTVTTDKNTNGFRIELTETGLGKVNGKDAPVEVKLTYSATVKSITVVDIPEANDITFHYGNNKPGEGNTPIPTKPSENGDLTVKKTWADGIPAKGEWASFKLVNAQTGEEIGTVRFETKENAGKLETTTTYTANAEYKPIGNEKTITGPTTKTEQGNVWSFKFTGLDKELQYKVEEDNNMNQTAHFTKGENGQILITNNKDNNPKPLNPTEPKVVTGGKKFVKTDENKNRLAGAEFVVKNAEGKYLTTKLEEKNDVADKKATLDKAVEDYNKLTAEEQAGEKGKTAKAAIDKAQKEYNDAFKAAANKYEWFDLKAYNDDPANADKKIKDVKDIPNIVKLVSDSQGRFEITGLAYGEYKLEEIKAPNGFAKLNGPVDFTVAKGSYDGDAAKEFKYEETIAEGQTQTYGQQVINKKVTIPQTGGIGTIIFTAIGLAIMASAIIAIKKRQATEAR
;
A
#
# COMPACT_ATOMS: atom_id res chain seq x y z
N MET A 1 6.04 45.39 56.48
CA MET A 1 7.11 44.89 55.57
C MET A 1 7.79 43.73 56.28
N LYS A 2 7.83 42.49 55.80
CA LYS A 2 8.20 42.02 54.47
C LYS A 2 7.21 40.97 53.96
N LYS A 3 6.66 41.18 52.78
CA LYS A 3 6.08 40.12 51.93
C LYS A 3 7.21 39.16 51.56
N ARG A 4 7.00 37.86 51.71
CA ARG A 4 7.84 36.82 51.09
C ARG A 4 6.95 35.77 50.44
N PHE A 5 7.37 35.38 49.25
CA PHE A 5 6.58 34.90 48.13
C PHE A 5 5.88 33.56 48.37
N LEU A 6 4.61 33.48 47.92
CA LEU A 6 3.97 32.24 47.49
C LEU A 6 4.86 31.57 46.43
N SER A 7 5.18 30.29 46.64
CA SER A 7 5.56 29.37 45.57
C SER A 7 4.51 28.27 45.54
N LEU A 8 3.73 28.22 44.46
CA LEU A 8 2.72 27.22 44.16
C LEU A 8 3.39 25.90 43.75
N ILE A 9 3.07 24.79 44.41
CA ILE A 9 3.23 23.43 43.87
C ILE A 9 1.81 22.90 43.66
N MET A 10 1.41 22.81 42.39
CA MET A 10 0.13 22.29 41.92
C MET A 10 0.36 20.93 41.28
N ALA A 11 -0.54 19.99 41.58
CA ALA A 11 -0.70 18.64 40.98
C ALA A 11 -0.07 17.47 41.77
N LEU A 12 -0.77 17.09 42.84
CA LEU A 12 -0.77 15.80 43.54
C LEU A 12 0.57 15.08 43.73
N ALA A 13 1.45 15.76 44.45
CA ALA A 13 2.25 15.10 45.47
C ALA A 13 2.33 16.06 46.66
N MET A 14 1.32 15.95 47.53
CA MET A 14 1.30 16.42 48.91
C MET A 14 1.82 17.85 49.17
N ILE A 15 0.89 18.81 49.22
CA ILE A 15 0.93 19.76 50.35
C ILE A 15 0.16 19.09 51.47
N VAL A 16 0.75 18.06 52.07
CA VAL A 16 0.41 17.77 53.45
C VAL A 16 1.38 18.59 54.26
N GLY A 17 0.83 19.58 54.96
CA GLY A 17 1.54 20.78 55.39
C GLY A 17 2.89 20.48 56.03
N VAL A 18 3.87 21.33 55.73
CA VAL A 18 5.10 21.47 56.51
C VAL A 18 4.70 21.89 57.93
N PHE A 19 4.29 20.93 58.75
CA PHE A 19 4.25 21.03 60.18
C PHE A 19 5.56 20.42 60.66
N THR A 20 6.51 21.28 61.01
CA THR A 20 7.54 20.90 61.98
C THR A 20 6.81 20.45 63.26
N PRO A 21 6.92 19.17 63.69
CA PRO A 21 6.36 18.75 64.95
C PRO A 21 7.08 19.48 66.08
N LEU A 22 6.34 19.94 67.10
CA LEU A 22 6.96 20.17 68.41
C LEU A 22 7.60 18.85 68.84
N LEU A 23 8.93 18.84 68.93
CA LEU A 23 9.72 17.67 69.29
C LEU A 23 9.37 17.18 70.69
N SER A 24 8.72 16.03 70.78
CA SER A 24 8.85 15.10 71.90
C SER A 24 9.25 13.73 71.35
N SER A 25 10.54 13.42 71.48
CA SER A 25 11.16 12.07 71.42
C SER A 25 10.76 11.11 70.28
N ALA A 26 10.99 11.50 69.02
CA ALA A 26 10.87 10.59 67.86
C ALA A 26 12.06 10.77 66.89
N ALA A 27 13.23 10.25 67.24
CA ALA A 27 14.46 10.45 66.48
C ALA A 27 14.64 9.55 65.23
N ASP A 28 13.65 8.71 64.87
CA ASP A 28 13.81 7.71 63.79
C ASP A 28 12.57 7.46 62.92
N GLU A 29 11.52 8.29 63.00
CA GLU A 29 10.35 8.09 62.14
C GLU A 29 10.66 8.43 60.68
N THR A 30 10.53 7.43 59.81
CA THR A 30 10.80 7.53 58.37
C THR A 30 9.62 6.97 57.58
N THR A 31 9.38 7.54 56.41
CA THR A 31 8.56 6.89 55.39
C THR A 31 9.38 5.75 54.82
N ASN A 32 8.97 4.52 55.13
CA ASN A 32 9.70 3.33 54.73
C ASN A 32 9.55 3.06 53.24
N THR A 33 8.34 3.29 52.71
CA THR A 33 8.01 2.97 51.33
C THR A 33 7.04 3.96 50.71
N VAL A 34 7.15 4.14 49.40
CA VAL A 34 6.21 4.90 48.57
C VAL A 34 5.77 3.99 47.43
N THR A 35 4.48 3.66 47.37
CA THR A 35 3.88 2.87 46.30
C THR A 35 3.22 3.80 45.28
N LEU A 36 3.68 3.73 44.04
CA LEU A 36 3.16 4.50 42.92
C LEU A 36 2.17 3.67 42.11
N HIS A 37 0.95 4.19 42.00
CA HIS A 37 -0.17 3.62 41.26
C HIS A 37 -0.44 4.46 40.01
N LYS A 38 -0.05 3.95 38.84
CA LYS A 38 -0.26 4.68 37.58
C LYS A 38 -1.71 4.52 37.12
N LEU A 39 -2.42 5.64 37.00
CA LEU A 39 -3.83 5.65 36.65
C LEU A 39 -4.09 6.14 35.21
N ILE A 40 -5.12 5.56 34.59
CA ILE A 40 -5.73 6.00 33.33
C ILE A 40 -7.19 6.37 33.58
N MET A 41 -7.61 7.46 32.96
CA MET A 41 -8.98 7.97 32.96
C MET A 41 -9.26 8.73 31.66
N ASP A 42 -10.53 8.99 31.38
CA ASP A 42 -10.92 9.81 30.24
C ASP A 42 -10.53 11.30 30.45
N LYS A 43 -10.53 12.06 29.34
CA LYS A 43 -10.13 13.49 29.34
C LYS A 43 -11.00 14.36 30.26
N ALA A 44 -12.30 14.12 30.32
CA ALA A 44 -13.22 14.91 31.14
C ALA A 44 -12.94 14.68 32.63
N THR A 45 -12.74 13.42 33.00
CA THR A 45 -12.37 13.00 34.36
C THR A 45 -11.01 13.57 34.75
N LEU A 46 -10.01 13.52 33.86
CA LEU A 46 -8.69 14.11 34.13
C LEU A 46 -8.81 15.63 34.30
N ALA A 47 -9.51 16.33 33.41
CA ALA A 47 -9.69 17.77 33.46
C ALA A 47 -10.38 18.22 34.75
N ALA A 48 -11.47 17.53 35.13
CA ALA A 48 -12.26 17.80 36.34
C ALA A 48 -11.58 17.33 37.65
N TRP A 49 -10.39 16.73 37.58
CA TRP A 49 -9.67 16.29 38.78
C TRP A 49 -9.33 17.48 39.69
N ASP A 50 -9.96 17.54 40.86
CA ASP A 50 -9.69 18.49 41.94
C ASP A 50 -9.07 17.76 43.14
N TYR A 51 -7.78 17.98 43.35
CA TYR A 51 -7.07 17.34 44.46
C TYR A 51 -7.55 17.81 45.84
N LYS A 52 -8.02 19.07 45.96
CA LYS A 52 -8.47 19.62 47.24
C LYS A 52 -9.74 18.94 47.71
N GLN A 53 -10.61 18.58 46.78
CA GLN A 53 -11.81 17.82 47.10
C GLN A 53 -11.48 16.39 47.50
N VAL A 54 -10.54 15.74 46.81
CA VAL A 54 -10.08 14.38 47.16
C VAL A 54 -9.47 14.33 48.58
N GLU A 55 -8.71 15.35 48.98
CA GLU A 55 -8.20 15.50 50.35
C GLU A 55 -9.33 15.69 51.36
N LYS A 56 -10.30 16.57 51.07
CA LYS A 56 -11.49 16.77 51.93
C LYS A 56 -12.31 15.49 52.12
N ASP A 57 -12.36 14.64 51.10
CA ASP A 57 -13.10 13.38 51.16
C ASP A 57 -12.37 12.30 51.98
N GLY A 58 -11.13 12.56 52.42
CA GLY A 58 -10.41 11.69 53.36
C GLY A 58 -9.08 11.15 52.83
N TYR A 59 -8.59 11.59 51.67
CA TYR A 59 -7.25 11.22 51.21
C TYR A 59 -6.16 11.85 52.10
N ASN A 60 -5.29 11.02 52.67
CA ASN A 60 -4.18 11.45 53.53
C ASN A 60 -2.86 10.73 53.21
N GLY A 61 -2.79 10.04 52.07
CA GLY A 61 -1.60 9.35 51.57
C GLY A 61 -1.44 7.89 52.03
N THR A 62 -2.31 7.39 52.92
CA THR A 62 -2.29 5.97 53.35
C THR A 62 -3.26 5.09 52.56
N GLN A 63 -4.14 5.68 51.76
CA GLN A 63 -5.16 4.96 51.01
C GLN A 63 -4.49 4.17 49.89
N ASN A 64 -4.80 2.88 49.78
CA ASN A 64 -4.51 2.10 48.57
C ASN A 64 -5.53 2.42 47.45
N LEU A 65 -5.39 1.78 46.28
CA LEU A 65 -6.25 2.09 45.12
C LEU A 65 -7.75 1.96 45.42
N ASP A 66 -8.17 0.89 46.09
CA ASP A 66 -9.58 0.63 46.37
C ASP A 66 -10.14 1.67 47.35
N GLN A 67 -9.36 2.01 48.37
CA GLN A 67 -9.71 3.05 49.33
C GLN A 67 -9.76 4.44 48.68
N LEU A 68 -8.88 4.74 47.73
CA LEU A 68 -8.93 5.97 46.95
C LEU A 68 -10.20 6.03 46.09
N LYS A 69 -10.56 4.94 45.41
CA LYS A 69 -11.75 4.87 44.56
C LYS A 69 -13.06 4.98 45.34
N ALA A 70 -13.05 4.61 46.61
CA ALA A 70 -14.22 4.71 47.50
C ALA A 70 -14.50 6.16 47.97
N LEU A 71 -13.58 7.11 47.75
CA LEU A 71 -13.79 8.51 48.12
C LEU A 71 -14.92 9.13 47.29
N ASN A 72 -15.76 9.95 47.92
CA ASN A 72 -16.99 10.48 47.30
C ASN A 72 -16.76 11.18 45.95
N SER A 73 -15.70 11.98 45.80
CA SER A 73 -15.35 12.67 44.55
C SER A 73 -14.85 11.76 43.42
N LEU A 74 -14.52 10.51 43.73
CA LEU A 74 -13.98 9.51 42.82
C LEU A 74 -14.90 8.30 42.60
N ALA A 75 -15.86 8.09 43.51
CA ALA A 75 -16.82 7.01 43.46
C ALA A 75 -17.56 6.98 42.11
N GLY A 76 -17.56 5.80 41.46
CA GLY A 76 -18.23 5.58 40.18
C GLY A 76 -17.50 6.10 38.93
N LYS A 77 -16.33 6.75 39.08
CA LYS A 77 -15.50 7.16 37.92
C LYS A 77 -14.72 5.97 37.35
N ASP A 78 -14.57 5.92 36.02
CA ASP A 78 -13.77 4.90 35.35
C ASP A 78 -12.27 5.23 35.48
N ILE A 79 -11.68 4.77 36.59
CA ILE A 79 -10.26 4.91 36.90
C ILE A 79 -9.60 3.54 36.84
N LYS A 80 -8.63 3.38 35.95
CA LYS A 80 -7.91 2.11 35.74
C LYS A 80 -6.47 2.25 36.18
N GLN A 81 -5.95 1.26 36.91
CA GLN A 81 -4.52 1.17 37.17
C GLN A 81 -3.85 0.37 36.05
N ILE A 82 -2.64 0.76 35.64
CA ILE A 82 -1.93 0.14 34.52
C ILE A 82 -0.54 -0.39 34.91
N GLU A 83 -0.18 -1.50 34.27
CA GLU A 83 1.15 -2.10 34.33
C GLU A 83 2.03 -1.58 33.19
N GLY A 84 3.34 -1.65 33.36
CA GLY A 84 4.30 -1.37 32.28
C GLY A 84 4.61 0.11 32.04
N ALA A 85 4.20 1.02 32.93
CA ALA A 85 4.71 2.39 32.91
C ALA A 85 6.01 2.47 33.72
N TYR A 86 7.08 3.01 33.16
CA TYR A 86 8.38 3.09 33.83
C TYR A 86 8.51 4.39 34.61
N PHE A 87 8.90 4.29 35.89
CA PHE A 87 9.15 5.43 36.76
C PHE A 87 10.54 5.39 37.36
N ALA A 88 11.15 6.55 37.55
CA ALA A 88 12.45 6.68 38.21
C ALA A 88 12.46 7.83 39.22
N VAL A 89 13.08 7.60 40.38
CA VAL A 89 13.20 8.62 41.44
C VAL A 89 14.46 9.47 41.20
N LYS A 90 14.31 10.79 41.30
CA LYS A 90 15.39 11.79 41.29
C LYS A 90 15.41 12.60 42.57
N TYR A 91 16.60 13.04 42.96
CA TYR A 91 16.73 14.10 43.95
C TYR A 91 16.24 15.44 43.37
N ASN A 92 15.39 16.16 44.10
CA ASN A 92 14.90 17.49 43.73
C ASN A 92 15.48 18.61 44.62
N SER A 93 16.33 18.24 45.59
CA SER A 93 17.02 19.15 46.51
C SER A 93 18.42 18.64 46.85
N GLY A 94 19.22 19.48 47.52
CA GLY A 94 20.58 19.15 47.95
C GLY A 94 21.61 19.04 46.81
N ASP A 95 22.81 18.53 47.15
CA ASP A 95 23.96 18.45 46.24
C ASP A 95 23.74 17.47 45.07
N ASN A 96 22.81 16.53 45.23
CA ASN A 96 22.45 15.56 44.19
C ASN A 96 21.28 16.01 43.32
N LYS A 97 20.76 17.25 43.47
CA LYS A 97 19.60 17.73 42.73
C LYS A 97 19.73 17.48 41.22
N GLY A 98 18.70 16.89 40.63
CA GLY A 98 18.62 16.54 39.20
C GLY A 98 19.16 15.14 38.87
N LYS A 99 19.84 14.47 39.81
CA LYS A 99 20.39 13.12 39.63
C LYS A 99 19.38 12.04 40.01
N TYR A 100 19.45 10.90 39.35
CA TYR A 100 18.65 9.71 39.68
C TYR A 100 19.19 9.03 40.94
N VAL A 101 18.27 8.57 41.78
CA VAL A 101 18.57 7.87 43.02
C VAL A 101 19.00 6.44 42.69
N THR A 102 20.11 6.00 43.25
CA THR A 102 20.49 4.58 43.29
C THR A 102 20.33 4.04 44.70
N ILE A 103 20.05 2.75 44.82
CA ILE A 103 19.86 2.06 46.08
C ILE A 103 20.68 0.77 46.06
N LYS A 104 21.33 0.48 47.18
CA LYS A 104 21.86 -0.84 47.51
C LYS A 104 21.03 -1.37 48.68
N THR A 105 20.21 -2.37 48.39
CA THR A 105 19.28 -2.93 49.37
C THR A 105 20.04 -3.52 50.56
N ALA A 106 19.56 -3.22 51.76
CA ALA A 106 20.10 -3.75 52.99
C ALA A 106 20.02 -5.28 53.03
N THR A 107 21.05 -5.94 53.58
CA THR A 107 21.08 -7.41 53.68
C THR A 107 20.20 -7.97 54.81
N LYS A 108 19.74 -7.09 55.72
CA LYS A 108 18.83 -7.40 56.83
C LYS A 108 17.75 -6.33 56.95
N GLU A 109 16.55 -6.73 57.35
CA GLU A 109 15.36 -5.85 57.45
C GLU A 109 15.53 -4.65 58.42
N ALA A 110 16.40 -4.81 59.43
CA ALA A 110 16.72 -3.76 60.40
C ALA A 110 17.74 -2.73 59.88
N GLU A 111 18.53 -3.03 58.86
CA GLU A 111 19.57 -2.14 58.30
C GLU A 111 18.94 -1.07 57.39
N LYS A 112 19.52 0.13 57.34
CA LYS A 112 19.10 1.21 56.43
C LYS A 112 19.75 0.95 55.06
N PRO A 113 19.00 1.03 53.94
CA PRO A 113 19.60 0.95 52.60
C PRO A 113 20.66 2.03 52.40
N GLU A 114 21.65 1.74 51.56
CA GLU A 114 22.64 2.71 51.12
C GLU A 114 22.15 3.37 49.83
N TYR A 115 22.20 4.70 49.76
CA TYR A 115 21.71 5.48 48.61
C TYR A 115 22.85 6.22 47.93
N GLY A 116 22.81 6.26 46.60
CA GLY A 116 23.71 7.03 45.76
C GLY A 116 22.96 7.90 44.77
N ALA A 117 23.70 8.46 43.82
CA ALA A 117 23.17 9.33 42.78
C ALA A 117 23.92 9.13 41.45
N VAL A 118 23.21 9.16 40.33
CA VAL A 118 23.78 9.10 38.98
C VAL A 118 23.12 10.10 38.02
N ASP A 119 23.87 10.60 37.05
CA ASP A 119 23.39 11.66 36.16
C ASP A 119 22.41 11.16 35.07
N SER A 120 22.39 9.86 34.77
CA SER A 120 21.52 9.26 33.74
C SER A 120 20.99 7.88 34.13
N LEU A 121 19.89 7.46 33.49
CA LEU A 121 19.27 6.14 33.68
C LEU A 121 20.10 4.99 33.10
N ASP A 122 21.10 5.28 32.28
CA ASP A 122 21.96 4.29 31.63
C ASP A 122 23.39 4.32 32.19
N ALA A 123 23.61 5.04 33.29
CA ALA A 123 24.90 5.11 33.95
C ALA A 123 25.34 3.73 34.47
N LYS A 124 26.63 3.41 34.33
CA LYS A 124 27.21 2.24 34.98
C LYS A 124 27.15 2.42 36.49
N LEU A 125 26.46 1.51 37.17
CA LEU A 125 26.25 1.59 38.61
C LEU A 125 27.42 0.91 39.36
N PRO A 126 27.75 1.38 40.58
CA PRO A 126 28.66 0.67 41.48
C PRO A 126 28.12 -0.73 41.85
N ASP A 127 29.02 -1.64 42.22
CA ASP A 127 28.65 -3.03 42.53
C ASP A 127 27.61 -3.12 43.67
N GLY A 128 26.50 -3.79 43.38
CA GLY A 128 25.37 -3.98 44.29
C GLY A 128 24.38 -2.82 44.36
N PHE A 129 24.58 -1.74 43.59
CA PHE A 129 23.58 -0.69 43.44
C PHE A 129 22.68 -0.95 42.23
N GLU A 130 21.40 -0.61 42.39
CA GLU A 130 20.41 -0.52 41.33
C GLU A 130 19.81 0.89 41.30
N LEU A 131 19.15 1.26 40.20
CA LEU A 131 18.35 2.48 40.16
C LEU A 131 17.09 2.28 41.00
N LEU A 132 16.70 3.31 41.78
CA LEU A 132 15.40 3.34 42.41
C LEU A 132 14.34 3.70 41.34
N ALA A 133 14.06 2.73 40.47
CA ALA A 133 13.27 2.87 39.26
C ALA A 133 12.68 1.52 38.82
N GLY A 134 11.67 1.53 37.96
CA GLY A 134 11.12 0.30 37.39
C GLY A 134 9.75 0.47 36.74
N LEU A 135 9.25 -0.64 36.18
CA LEU A 135 7.91 -0.74 35.61
C LEU A 135 6.85 -0.93 36.70
N THR A 136 5.70 -0.27 36.54
CA THR A 136 4.52 -0.57 37.34
C THR A 136 4.04 -2.00 37.10
N LYS A 137 3.60 -2.68 38.17
CA LYS A 137 2.95 -4.00 38.13
C LYS A 137 1.45 -3.85 38.40
N ALA A 138 0.73 -4.97 38.50
CA ALA A 138 -0.71 -5.01 38.80
C ALA A 138 -1.10 -4.10 39.97
N ASP A 139 -0.27 -4.08 41.03
CA ASP A 139 -0.48 -3.31 42.26
C ASP A 139 0.37 -2.03 42.34
N GLY A 140 0.98 -1.60 41.23
CA GLY A 140 1.84 -0.42 41.14
C GLY A 140 3.32 -0.77 41.26
N ILE A 141 4.15 0.22 41.61
CA ILE A 141 5.58 0.04 41.92
C ILE A 141 5.88 0.58 43.32
N LYS A 142 6.47 -0.27 44.16
CA LYS A 142 6.82 0.07 45.55
C LYS A 142 8.30 0.44 45.62
N PHE A 143 8.59 1.71 45.94
CA PHE A 143 9.94 2.20 46.16
C PHE A 143 10.31 2.11 47.64
N THR A 144 11.49 1.56 47.93
CA THR A 144 12.07 1.58 49.29
C THR A 144 12.70 2.94 49.55
N THR A 145 12.13 3.70 50.49
CA THR A 145 12.52 5.08 50.81
C THR A 145 13.00 5.27 52.25
N LYS A 146 13.06 4.19 53.05
CA LYS A 146 13.54 4.19 54.43
C LYS A 146 14.92 4.84 54.53
N GLY A 147 14.99 5.98 55.22
CA GLY A 147 16.23 6.72 55.46
C GLY A 147 16.54 7.85 54.47
N LEU A 148 15.80 7.96 53.36
CA LEU A 148 15.86 9.13 52.49
C LEU A 148 15.27 10.37 53.17
N LYS A 149 15.88 11.53 52.94
CA LYS A 149 15.44 12.84 53.47
C LYS A 149 15.61 13.92 52.41
N GLY A 150 14.66 14.86 52.37
CA GLY A 150 14.65 15.98 51.42
C GLY A 150 13.59 15.81 50.33
N ASP A 151 13.69 16.64 49.30
CA ASP A 151 12.74 16.66 48.18
C ASP A 151 13.19 15.75 47.04
N PHE A 152 12.23 15.03 46.46
CA PHE A 152 12.40 14.08 45.38
C PHE A 152 11.34 14.29 44.30
N SER A 153 11.66 13.86 43.09
CA SER A 153 10.75 13.84 41.94
C SER A 153 10.72 12.42 41.37
N ILE A 154 9.53 11.87 41.14
CA ILE A 154 9.35 10.57 40.48
C ILE A 154 8.87 10.84 39.05
N GLU A 155 9.76 10.60 38.09
CA GLU A 155 9.53 10.90 36.68
C GLU A 155 8.99 9.70 35.91
N GLU A 156 8.04 9.93 35.00
CA GLU A 156 7.56 8.92 34.06
C GLU A 156 8.43 8.91 32.80
N ILE A 157 9.08 7.78 32.52
CA ILE A 157 10.00 7.63 31.40
C ILE A 157 9.32 6.81 30.30
N HIS A 158 8.77 7.50 29.31
CA HIS A 158 7.97 6.89 28.26
C HIS A 158 8.80 5.90 27.43
N ASP A 159 10.03 6.27 27.03
CA ASP A 159 10.92 5.45 26.20
C ASP A 159 11.37 4.12 26.86
N LYS A 160 11.21 3.98 28.19
CA LYS A 160 11.49 2.74 28.94
C LYS A 160 10.21 2.01 29.35
N SER A 161 9.04 2.56 29.02
CA SER A 161 7.75 1.95 29.30
C SER A 161 7.44 0.84 28.28
N THR A 162 6.58 -0.08 28.66
CA THR A 162 6.05 -1.15 27.77
C THR A 162 4.55 -1.01 27.56
N TYR A 163 3.93 0.00 28.19
CA TYR A 163 2.50 0.20 28.14
C TYR A 163 2.03 0.89 26.86
N PHE A 164 1.01 0.28 26.26
CA PHE A 164 -0.02 0.89 25.45
C PHE A 164 -1.30 0.08 25.64
N ASN A 165 -2.45 0.65 25.30
CA ASN A 165 -3.69 -0.11 25.35
C ASN A 165 -3.73 -1.12 24.19
N LYS A 166 -3.45 -2.39 24.48
CA LYS A 166 -3.39 -3.47 23.47
C LYS A 166 -4.70 -3.67 22.70
N LYS A 167 -5.86 -3.32 23.29
CA LYS A 167 -7.16 -3.49 22.66
C LYS A 167 -7.47 -2.35 21.69
N SER A 168 -7.23 -1.10 22.09
CA SER A 168 -7.57 0.06 21.28
C SER A 168 -6.42 0.53 20.37
N GLY A 169 -5.17 0.25 20.75
CA GLY A 169 -3.96 0.86 20.19
C GLY A 169 -3.65 2.24 20.80
N SER A 170 -4.37 2.67 21.83
CA SER A 170 -4.15 3.99 22.42
C SER A 170 -2.83 4.07 23.18
N ILE A 171 -2.21 5.24 23.13
CA ILE A 171 -0.95 5.58 23.81
C ILE A 171 -1.21 6.60 24.91
N LEU A 172 -0.33 6.65 25.91
CA LEU A 172 -0.37 7.67 26.94
C LEU A 172 -0.16 9.07 26.34
N THR A 173 -1.03 10.01 26.71
CA THR A 173 -0.99 11.40 26.24
C THR A 173 -0.91 12.38 27.41
N ASP A 174 -2.01 13.08 27.71
CA ASP A 174 -2.09 14.08 28.76
C ASP A 174 -1.80 13.47 30.13
N SER A 175 -1.32 14.28 31.06
CA SER A 175 -0.93 13.82 32.38
C SER A 175 -1.14 14.87 33.46
N LYS A 176 -1.58 14.43 34.64
CA LYS A 176 -1.57 15.22 35.88
C LYS A 176 -0.77 14.51 36.96
N ALA A 177 -0.07 15.30 37.77
CA ALA A 177 0.85 14.81 38.81
C ALA A 177 1.98 13.93 38.23
N VAL A 178 2.53 14.37 37.10
CA VAL A 178 3.71 13.78 36.46
C VAL A 178 4.64 14.94 36.10
N PRO A 179 5.84 15.04 36.70
CA PRO A 179 6.38 14.14 37.72
C PRO A 179 5.63 14.21 39.06
N VAL A 180 5.85 13.21 39.92
CA VAL A 180 5.34 13.18 41.30
C VAL A 180 6.39 13.81 42.22
N GLU A 181 6.12 14.96 42.83
CA GLU A 181 7.07 15.67 43.70
C GLU A 181 6.83 15.41 45.19
N ILE A 182 7.68 14.63 45.86
CA ILE A 182 7.51 14.27 47.27
C ILE A 182 8.62 14.83 48.15
N THR A 183 8.28 15.20 49.39
CA THR A 183 9.25 15.48 50.46
C THR A 183 9.26 14.31 51.44
N LEU A 184 10.45 13.79 51.76
CA LEU A 184 10.65 12.69 52.70
C LEU A 184 11.33 13.18 54.01
N PRO A 185 10.88 12.70 55.20
CA PRO A 185 9.72 11.83 55.41
C PRO A 185 8.40 12.56 55.10
N LEU A 186 7.42 11.79 54.66
CA LEU A 186 6.09 12.26 54.29
C LEU A 186 5.22 12.30 55.55
N VAL A 187 4.64 13.46 55.84
CA VAL A 187 3.92 13.70 57.09
C VAL A 187 2.47 14.05 56.79
N ASN A 188 1.54 13.54 57.58
CA ASN A 188 0.14 13.97 57.60
C ASN A 188 -0.35 14.39 58.98
N ASN A 189 -1.65 14.73 59.09
CA ASN A 189 -2.26 15.16 60.36
C ASN A 189 -2.11 14.12 61.49
N ASN A 190 -1.80 12.87 61.15
CA ASN A 190 -1.60 11.75 62.09
C ASN A 190 -0.11 11.41 62.30
N GLY A 191 0.83 12.20 61.76
CA GLY A 191 2.28 11.96 61.88
C GLY A 191 2.92 11.44 60.59
N VAL A 192 4.08 10.77 60.70
CA VAL A 192 4.81 10.24 59.53
C VAL A 192 4.01 9.09 58.89
N VAL A 193 3.77 9.20 57.59
CA VAL A 193 3.20 8.11 56.80
C VAL A 193 4.32 7.11 56.50
N LYS A 194 4.27 5.95 57.17
CA LYS A 194 5.29 4.89 57.04
C LYS A 194 5.22 4.19 55.67
N GLU A 195 4.02 3.94 55.17
CA GLU A 195 3.77 3.38 53.84
C GLU A 195 2.83 4.31 53.08
N ALA A 196 3.38 5.03 52.12
CA ALA A 196 2.65 6.04 51.37
C ALA A 196 2.24 5.52 50.01
N HIS A 197 1.14 6.07 49.49
CA HIS A 197 0.64 5.79 48.15
C HIS A 197 0.54 7.09 47.34
N VAL A 198 0.92 7.03 46.05
CA VAL A 198 0.87 8.16 45.12
C VAL A 198 0.24 7.75 43.80
N TYR A 199 -0.44 8.69 43.15
CA TYR A 199 -1.36 8.42 42.03
C TYR A 199 -1.13 9.36 40.83
N PRO A 200 -0.02 9.21 40.08
CA PRO A 200 0.14 9.88 38.78
C PRO A 200 -0.90 9.38 37.77
N LYS A 201 -1.36 10.26 36.88
CA LYS A 201 -2.53 9.98 36.02
C LYS A 201 -2.27 10.43 34.60
N ASN A 202 -2.74 9.64 33.64
CA ASN A 202 -2.78 10.04 32.24
C ASN A 202 -4.15 9.83 31.60
N THR A 203 -4.33 10.45 30.45
CA THR A 203 -5.28 9.98 29.43
C THR A 203 -4.55 9.07 28.45
N GLU A 204 -5.33 8.30 27.70
CA GLU A 204 -4.83 7.54 26.56
C GLU A 204 -5.63 7.88 25.31
N GLU A 205 -4.94 8.01 24.17
CA GLU A 205 -5.58 8.39 22.90
C GLU A 205 -4.93 7.66 21.73
N LYS A 206 -5.67 7.50 20.65
CA LYS A 206 -5.20 6.82 19.43
C LYS A 206 -5.14 7.81 18.27
N PRO A 207 -4.04 7.83 17.49
CA PRO A 207 -4.03 8.54 16.21
C PRO A 207 -5.09 8.00 15.24
N GLN A 208 -5.47 8.84 14.29
CA GLN A 208 -6.34 8.46 13.18
C GLN A 208 -5.59 8.66 11.87
N ILE A 209 -5.84 7.82 10.88
CA ILE A 209 -5.27 7.96 9.54
C ILE A 209 -6.31 7.64 8.49
N ASP A 210 -6.19 8.27 7.33
CA ASP A 210 -6.82 7.79 6.10
C ASP A 210 -5.97 8.16 4.87
N LYS A 211 -6.20 7.42 3.78
CA LYS A 211 -5.52 7.58 2.49
C LYS A 211 -6.54 7.55 1.36
N ASN A 212 -6.47 8.47 0.41
CA ASN A 212 -7.32 8.40 -0.77
C ASN A 212 -6.64 9.08 -1.95
N PHE A 213 -7.33 9.13 -3.09
CA PHE A 213 -6.97 10.09 -4.14
C PHE A 213 -7.03 11.49 -3.57
N GLN A 214 -6.16 12.36 -4.05
CA GLN A 214 -6.24 13.76 -3.70
C GLN A 214 -7.58 14.34 -4.18
N LYS A 215 -8.29 15.00 -3.28
CA LYS A 215 -9.60 15.60 -3.52
C LYS A 215 -9.62 16.49 -4.78
N ASP A 216 -10.66 16.30 -5.60
CA ASP A 216 -11.01 17.12 -6.77
C ASP A 216 -9.89 17.29 -7.82
N LYS A 217 -9.16 16.23 -8.14
CA LYS A 217 -8.07 16.22 -9.14
C LYS A 217 -8.45 15.70 -10.53
N GLY A 218 -9.73 15.69 -10.87
CA GLY A 218 -10.20 15.34 -12.22
C GLY A 218 -10.04 13.86 -12.57
N LEU A 219 -10.04 12.97 -11.56
CA LEU A 219 -10.15 11.54 -11.78
C LEU A 219 -11.60 11.17 -12.07
N GLU A 220 -11.79 10.13 -12.88
CA GLU A 220 -13.11 9.61 -13.23
C GLU A 220 -13.20 8.15 -12.80
N ALA A 221 -14.38 7.74 -12.32
CA ALA A 221 -14.61 6.37 -11.87
C ALA A 221 -14.57 5.39 -13.06
N ALA A 222 -14.01 4.21 -12.82
CA ALA A 222 -14.14 3.09 -13.74
C ALA A 222 -15.51 2.43 -13.54
N LYS A 223 -16.34 2.43 -14.59
CA LYS A 223 -17.65 1.76 -14.56
C LYS A 223 -17.48 0.25 -14.28
N GLY A 224 -18.36 -0.31 -13.46
CA GLY A 224 -18.29 -1.73 -13.05
C GLY A 224 -17.47 -2.00 -11.77
N PHE A 225 -17.00 -0.94 -11.10
CA PHE A 225 -16.39 -0.99 -9.77
C PHE A 225 -17.25 -0.24 -8.74
N GLU A 226 -17.06 -0.58 -7.47
CA GLU A 226 -17.84 -0.12 -6.32
C GLU A 226 -17.36 1.24 -5.78
N ASN A 227 -18.14 1.85 -4.87
CA ASN A 227 -17.79 3.03 -4.06
C ASN A 227 -17.33 4.25 -4.86
N GLN A 228 -17.97 4.50 -6.02
CA GLN A 228 -17.61 5.61 -6.92
C GLN A 228 -17.80 6.99 -6.28
N ASP A 229 -18.66 7.09 -5.25
CA ASP A 229 -18.88 8.28 -4.44
C ASP A 229 -17.63 8.71 -3.64
N LEU A 230 -16.74 7.77 -3.31
CA LEU A 230 -15.52 8.05 -2.55
C LEU A 230 -14.33 8.49 -3.42
N LEU A 231 -14.49 8.54 -4.75
CA LEU A 231 -13.40 8.87 -5.69
C LEU A 231 -12.78 10.24 -5.42
N ASN A 232 -13.62 11.24 -5.16
CA ASN A 232 -13.21 12.63 -4.95
C ASN A 232 -13.31 13.06 -3.47
N ALA A 233 -13.54 12.13 -2.54
CA ALA A 233 -13.74 12.45 -1.13
C ALA A 233 -12.46 13.01 -0.47
N GLY A 234 -11.29 12.69 -1.01
CA GLY A 234 -10.02 12.89 -0.31
C GLY A 234 -9.85 11.92 0.86
N ALA A 235 -8.75 12.07 1.59
CA ALA A 235 -8.53 11.34 2.83
C ALA A 235 -9.43 11.89 3.94
N ALA A 236 -10.17 11.00 4.60
CA ALA A 236 -11.10 11.32 5.69
C ALA A 236 -11.16 10.16 6.71
N TYR A 237 -10.98 10.47 8.00
CA TYR A 237 -10.76 9.46 9.05
C TYR A 237 -11.91 8.45 9.20
N GLU A 238 -13.15 8.87 8.93
CA GLU A 238 -14.34 8.02 8.91
C GLU A 238 -14.34 6.97 7.80
N ASN A 239 -13.43 7.09 6.82
CA ASN A 239 -13.26 6.17 5.70
C ASN A 239 -12.05 5.24 5.86
N TYR A 240 -11.36 5.24 7.02
CA TYR A 240 -10.15 4.45 7.31
C TYR A 240 -10.21 3.00 6.79
N GLN A 241 -11.33 2.30 7.02
CA GLN A 241 -11.53 0.90 6.60
C GLN A 241 -12.63 0.71 5.53
N LYS A 242 -13.11 1.81 4.91
CA LYS A 242 -14.11 1.69 3.85
C LYS A 242 -13.41 1.36 2.53
N LYS A 243 -13.95 0.38 1.79
CA LYS A 243 -13.50 0.10 0.42
C LYS A 243 -13.62 1.36 -0.44
N LYS A 244 -12.53 1.70 -1.14
CA LYS A 244 -12.41 2.95 -1.91
C LYS A 244 -12.68 2.73 -3.40
N ALA A 245 -12.88 3.83 -4.11
CA ALA A 245 -13.20 3.82 -5.53
C ALA A 245 -12.04 3.29 -6.40
N THR A 246 -12.41 2.78 -7.57
CA THR A 246 -11.47 2.51 -8.66
C THR A 246 -11.58 3.61 -9.73
N ALA A 247 -10.49 4.31 -10.03
CA ALA A 247 -10.44 5.29 -11.11
C ALA A 247 -10.04 4.64 -12.44
N LYS A 248 -10.63 5.08 -13.56
CA LYS A 248 -10.13 4.71 -14.89
C LYS A 248 -8.84 5.48 -15.21
N ALA A 249 -7.87 4.78 -15.75
CA ALA A 249 -6.58 5.34 -16.12
C ALA A 249 -6.05 4.77 -17.43
N GLU A 250 -5.03 5.43 -17.95
CA GLU A 250 -4.30 5.06 -19.14
C GLU A 250 -2.80 5.12 -18.87
N ILE A 251 -1.99 4.48 -19.71
CA ILE A 251 -0.52 4.47 -19.57
C ILE A 251 0.02 5.91 -19.53
N GLY A 252 0.88 6.18 -18.55
CA GLY A 252 1.49 7.48 -18.31
C GLY A 252 0.61 8.48 -17.57
N LYS A 253 -0.62 8.10 -17.17
CA LYS A 253 -1.48 8.96 -16.35
C LYS A 253 -0.86 9.15 -14.97
N LYS A 254 -0.76 10.41 -14.55
CA LYS A 254 -0.32 10.80 -13.21
C LYS A 254 -1.51 10.74 -12.24
N ILE A 255 -1.39 9.93 -11.20
CA ILE A 255 -2.42 9.68 -10.19
C ILE A 255 -2.01 10.37 -8.88
N PRO A 256 -2.75 11.40 -8.43
CA PRO A 256 -2.43 12.12 -7.20
C PRO A 256 -3.10 11.46 -5.99
N TYR A 257 -2.33 11.29 -4.92
CA TYR A 257 -2.76 10.72 -3.64
C TYR A 257 -2.62 11.74 -2.51
N GLU A 258 -3.45 11.58 -1.48
CA GLU A 258 -3.26 12.24 -0.21
C GLU A 258 -3.45 11.29 0.97
N VAL A 259 -2.71 11.54 2.04
CA VAL A 259 -2.80 10.84 3.32
C VAL A 259 -2.96 11.90 4.39
N LYS A 260 -3.89 11.70 5.32
CA LYS A 260 -4.03 12.54 6.51
C LYS A 260 -3.88 11.68 7.73
N THR A 261 -3.13 12.18 8.71
CA THR A 261 -2.96 11.52 10.00
C THR A 261 -3.18 12.54 11.11
N GLN A 262 -4.17 12.32 11.97
CA GLN A 262 -4.40 13.14 13.14
C GLN A 262 -3.65 12.57 14.34
N ILE A 263 -2.67 13.33 14.84
CA ILE A 263 -1.97 13.03 16.07
C ILE A 263 -2.75 13.66 17.24
N PRO A 264 -3.13 12.90 18.29
CA PRO A 264 -3.91 13.44 19.39
C PRO A 264 -3.21 14.58 20.14
N ALA A 265 -4.02 15.42 20.82
CA ALA A 265 -3.48 16.40 21.75
C ALA A 265 -2.64 15.74 22.84
N LYS A 266 -1.61 16.46 23.33
CA LYS A 266 -0.71 16.02 24.41
C LYS A 266 0.04 14.71 24.13
N SER A 267 0.16 14.32 22.86
CA SER A 267 1.01 13.19 22.45
C SER A 267 2.48 13.39 22.84
N LYS A 268 3.16 12.26 23.06
CA LYS A 268 4.57 12.16 23.48
C LYS A 268 5.32 11.14 22.61
N LEU A 269 5.02 11.15 21.31
CA LEU A 269 5.52 10.18 20.35
C LEU A 269 7.05 10.21 20.28
N LYS A 270 7.63 9.01 20.24
CA LYS A 270 9.02 8.74 19.88
C LYS A 270 9.11 8.04 18.53
N THR A 271 8.04 7.36 18.14
CA THR A 271 7.86 6.74 16.84
C THR A 271 6.74 7.48 16.10
N ALA A 272 7.03 7.98 14.91
CA ALA A 272 6.05 8.50 13.97
C ALA A 272 6.61 8.43 12.54
N TYR A 273 6.34 7.34 11.83
CA TYR A 273 6.78 7.15 10.46
C TYR A 273 5.70 6.47 9.61
N TRP A 274 5.75 6.75 8.31
CA TRP A 274 4.87 6.18 7.30
C TRP A 274 5.72 5.42 6.30
N SER A 275 5.24 4.28 5.84
CA SER A 275 5.82 3.58 4.70
C SER A 275 4.71 3.25 3.71
N ASP A 276 4.95 3.55 2.44
CA ASP A 276 4.00 3.32 1.35
C ASP A 276 4.67 2.48 0.27
N GLU A 277 4.00 1.44 -0.22
CA GLU A 277 4.45 0.59 -1.31
C GLU A 277 3.37 0.48 -2.38
N MET A 278 3.78 0.43 -3.64
CA MET A 278 2.86 0.36 -4.77
C MET A 278 3.05 -0.93 -5.57
N THR A 279 1.96 -1.45 -6.13
CA THR A 279 2.04 -2.50 -7.14
C THR A 279 2.84 -2.02 -8.34
N GLU A 280 3.46 -2.95 -9.07
CA GLU A 280 4.48 -2.61 -10.08
C GLU A 280 3.94 -1.78 -11.25
N GLY A 281 2.64 -1.84 -11.54
CA GLY A 281 1.99 -1.02 -12.55
C GLY A 281 1.91 0.46 -12.19
N LEU A 282 2.32 0.86 -10.98
CA LEU A 282 2.50 2.25 -10.57
C LEU A 282 3.98 2.58 -10.39
N LYS A 283 4.38 3.79 -10.80
CA LYS A 283 5.71 4.37 -10.55
C LYS A 283 5.57 5.52 -9.57
N TYR A 284 6.11 5.42 -8.37
CA TYR A 284 6.20 6.58 -7.49
C TYR A 284 7.02 7.70 -8.16
N ASN A 285 6.50 8.94 -8.13
CA ASN A 285 7.08 10.07 -8.88
C ASN A 285 8.11 10.89 -8.09
N ASN A 286 8.48 10.47 -6.87
CA ASN A 286 9.41 11.21 -6.01
C ASN A 286 8.98 12.67 -5.74
N ASP A 287 7.68 12.92 -5.65
CA ASP A 287 7.10 14.27 -5.51
C ASP A 287 6.32 14.47 -4.20
N LEU A 288 6.70 13.74 -3.14
CA LEU A 288 6.14 13.88 -1.81
C LEU A 288 6.27 15.31 -1.27
N LYS A 289 5.16 15.81 -0.75
CA LYS A 289 5.06 17.03 0.06
C LYS A 289 4.40 16.72 1.38
N VAL A 290 4.90 17.33 2.45
CA VAL A 290 4.44 17.10 3.82
C VAL A 290 4.06 18.44 4.45
N THR A 291 2.91 18.46 5.12
CA THR A 291 2.51 19.58 5.99
C THR A 291 2.25 19.05 7.39
N ILE A 292 2.60 19.84 8.42
CA ILE A 292 2.36 19.54 9.83
C ILE A 292 1.62 20.72 10.43
N GLY A 293 0.41 20.50 10.94
CA GLY A 293 -0.46 21.57 11.45
C GLY A 293 -0.85 22.60 10.39
N GLY A 294 -0.87 22.19 9.11
CA GLY A 294 -1.19 23.05 7.96
C GLY A 294 -0.01 23.87 7.41
N ALA A 295 1.17 23.82 8.03
CA ALA A 295 2.37 24.48 7.52
C ALA A 295 3.28 23.48 6.79
N ASP A 296 3.98 23.95 5.74
CA ASP A 296 4.97 23.13 5.02
C ASP A 296 6.08 22.64 5.97
N ALA A 297 6.34 21.34 5.93
CA ALA A 297 7.44 20.72 6.64
C ALA A 297 8.68 20.62 5.73
N LYS A 298 9.86 20.65 6.34
CA LYS A 298 11.15 20.63 5.64
C LYS A 298 11.77 19.24 5.71
N VAL A 299 12.15 18.70 4.55
CA VAL A 299 12.98 17.48 4.44
C VAL A 299 14.30 17.69 5.18
N ASP A 300 14.81 16.64 5.82
CA ASP A 300 16.05 16.56 6.63
C ASP A 300 16.07 17.45 7.88
N VAL A 301 15.01 18.24 8.11
CA VAL A 301 14.84 19.05 9.32
C VAL A 301 13.68 18.51 10.13
N ASP A 302 12.47 18.47 9.56
CA ASP A 302 11.26 18.01 10.22
C ASP A 302 11.00 16.52 9.98
N TYR A 303 11.41 15.99 8.83
CA TYR A 303 11.26 14.59 8.49
C TYR A 303 12.37 14.14 7.53
N THR A 304 12.70 12.87 7.56
CA THR A 304 13.56 12.23 6.57
C THR A 304 12.71 11.45 5.58
N VAL A 305 13.22 11.24 4.37
CA VAL A 305 12.62 10.36 3.36
C VAL A 305 13.66 9.35 2.92
N THR A 306 13.31 8.07 2.96
CA THR A 306 14.12 7.00 2.41
C THR A 306 13.35 6.28 1.31
N THR A 307 14.05 5.97 0.24
CA THR A 307 13.57 5.12 -0.86
C THR A 307 14.57 3.99 -1.01
N ASP A 308 14.15 2.75 -0.83
CA ASP A 308 14.99 1.59 -1.10
C ASP A 308 14.89 1.23 -2.59
N LYS A 309 15.99 0.80 -3.21
CA LYS A 309 16.03 0.31 -4.58
C LYS A 309 15.12 -0.90 -4.80
N ASN A 310 14.79 -1.63 -3.74
CA ASN A 310 13.89 -2.79 -3.77
C ASN A 310 12.41 -2.45 -3.51
N THR A 311 12.12 -1.18 -3.23
CA THR A 311 10.78 -0.67 -2.93
C THR A 311 10.23 0.18 -4.07
N ASN A 312 8.90 0.16 -4.23
CA ASN A 312 8.20 0.98 -5.22
C ASN A 312 7.33 1.99 -4.47
N GLY A 313 7.98 2.86 -3.70
CA GLY A 313 7.32 3.81 -2.82
C GLY A 313 8.31 4.57 -1.97
N PHE A 314 8.00 4.79 -0.69
CA PHE A 314 8.83 5.58 0.21
C PHE A 314 8.58 5.24 1.68
N ARG A 315 9.56 5.55 2.53
CA ARG A 315 9.39 5.69 3.99
C ARG A 315 9.68 7.14 4.39
N ILE A 316 8.83 7.71 5.24
CA ILE A 316 9.01 9.04 5.83
C ILE A 316 9.03 8.88 7.34
N GLU A 317 9.95 9.54 8.02
CA GLU A 317 10.05 9.49 9.48
C GLU A 317 10.21 10.89 10.04
N LEU A 318 9.39 11.27 11.03
CA LEU A 318 9.56 12.56 11.70
C LEU A 318 10.87 12.55 12.48
N THR A 319 11.67 13.60 12.31
CA THR A 319 12.84 13.84 13.16
C THR A 319 12.41 14.29 14.55
N GLU A 320 13.35 14.46 15.47
CA GLU A 320 13.07 15.09 16.77
C GLU A 320 12.41 16.48 16.63
N THR A 321 12.82 17.27 15.62
CA THR A 321 12.23 18.58 15.34
C THR A 321 10.79 18.43 14.83
N GLY A 322 10.52 17.47 13.94
CA GLY A 322 9.17 17.17 13.48
C GLY A 322 8.26 16.64 14.59
N LEU A 323 8.77 15.75 15.44
CA LEU A 323 8.07 15.27 16.63
C LEU A 323 7.72 16.44 17.57
N GLY A 324 8.60 17.44 17.72
CA GLY A 324 8.32 18.66 18.48
C GLY A 324 7.17 19.53 17.92
N LYS A 325 6.82 19.36 16.65
CA LYS A 325 5.67 20.03 16.02
C LYS A 325 4.34 19.35 16.32
N VAL A 326 4.33 18.05 16.63
CA VAL A 326 3.10 17.28 16.95
C VAL A 326 2.95 17.00 18.45
N ASN A 327 4.04 16.83 19.18
CA ASN A 327 4.02 16.49 20.60
C ASN A 327 3.66 17.69 21.49
N GLY A 328 3.00 17.40 22.62
CA GLY A 328 2.69 18.37 23.67
C GLY A 328 1.65 19.44 23.34
N LYS A 329 1.10 19.47 22.11
CA LYS A 329 0.11 20.48 21.69
C LYS A 329 -1.23 20.31 22.41
N ASP A 330 -1.92 21.41 22.66
CA ASP A 330 -3.23 21.43 23.34
C ASP A 330 -4.37 20.89 22.46
N ALA A 331 -4.22 21.00 21.14
CA ALA A 331 -5.16 20.46 20.16
C ALA A 331 -4.50 19.34 19.35
N PRO A 332 -5.28 18.42 18.76
CA PRO A 332 -4.77 17.45 17.80
C PRO A 332 -4.09 18.14 16.61
N VAL A 333 -3.05 17.51 16.07
CA VAL A 333 -2.26 18.04 14.95
C VAL A 333 -2.39 17.11 13.74
N GLU A 334 -2.77 17.66 12.59
CA GLU A 334 -2.79 16.92 11.33
C GLU A 334 -1.39 16.91 10.69
N VAL A 335 -0.91 15.73 10.33
CA VAL A 335 0.17 15.54 9.36
C VAL A 335 -0.48 15.11 8.04
N LYS A 336 -0.22 15.86 6.97
CA LYS A 336 -0.76 15.57 5.65
C LYS A 336 0.36 15.33 4.65
N LEU A 337 0.26 14.22 3.93
CA LEU A 337 1.15 13.83 2.84
C LEU A 337 0.39 13.98 1.52
N THR A 338 1.03 14.56 0.51
CA THR A 338 0.54 14.52 -0.87
C THR A 338 1.67 14.08 -1.79
N TYR A 339 1.38 13.18 -2.70
CA TYR A 339 2.35 12.65 -3.66
C TYR A 339 1.59 12.08 -4.86
N SER A 340 2.31 11.53 -5.83
CA SER A 340 1.68 10.89 -6.97
C SER A 340 2.44 9.67 -7.47
N ALA A 341 1.74 8.88 -8.29
CA ALA A 341 2.33 7.81 -9.06
C ALA A 341 1.94 7.90 -10.53
N THR A 342 2.76 7.37 -11.42
CA THR A 342 2.47 7.29 -12.86
C THR A 342 2.13 5.85 -13.23
N VAL A 343 1.02 5.65 -13.95
CA VAL A 343 0.62 4.33 -14.47
C VAL A 343 1.63 3.87 -15.53
N LYS A 344 2.22 2.69 -15.33
CA LYS A 344 3.17 2.07 -16.25
C LYS A 344 2.43 1.23 -17.30
N SER A 345 3.15 0.81 -18.32
CA SER A 345 2.69 -0.07 -19.40
C SER A 345 2.57 -1.55 -19.02
N ILE A 346 3.21 -1.97 -17.92
CA ILE A 346 3.21 -3.36 -17.45
C ILE A 346 1.91 -3.76 -16.73
N THR A 347 0.93 -2.87 -16.60
CA THR A 347 -0.37 -3.16 -15.99
C THR A 347 -1.08 -4.28 -16.73
N VAL A 348 -1.78 -5.14 -15.99
CA VAL A 348 -2.67 -6.16 -16.58
C VAL A 348 -4.07 -5.55 -16.80
N VAL A 349 -4.64 -5.76 -17.98
CA VAL A 349 -5.94 -5.18 -18.36
C VAL A 349 -7.03 -5.63 -17.37
N ASP A 350 -7.89 -4.68 -16.97
CA ASP A 350 -8.99 -4.88 -16.02
C ASP A 350 -8.58 -5.32 -14.60
N ILE A 351 -7.28 -5.48 -14.36
CA ILE A 351 -6.73 -5.72 -13.03
C ILE A 351 -6.31 -4.37 -12.42
N PRO A 352 -6.83 -4.00 -11.24
CA PRO A 352 -6.47 -2.73 -10.64
C PRO A 352 -5.02 -2.69 -10.15
N GLU A 353 -4.49 -1.49 -10.03
CA GLU A 353 -3.24 -1.19 -9.35
C GLU A 353 -3.52 -0.43 -8.06
N ALA A 354 -2.69 -0.66 -7.07
CA ALA A 354 -2.87 -0.15 -5.71
C ALA A 354 -1.57 0.39 -5.15
N ASN A 355 -1.70 1.22 -4.14
CA ASN A 355 -0.66 1.46 -3.18
C ASN A 355 -1.15 1.09 -1.78
N ASP A 356 -0.24 0.95 -0.82
CA ASP A 356 -0.49 0.46 0.53
C ASP A 356 0.37 1.26 1.50
N ILE A 357 -0.28 2.06 2.37
CA ILE A 357 0.43 2.85 3.38
C ILE A 357 0.20 2.29 4.77
N THR A 358 1.25 2.25 5.58
CA THR A 358 1.16 1.94 7.00
C THR A 358 1.79 3.06 7.83
N PHE A 359 1.08 3.51 8.87
CA PHE A 359 1.58 4.46 9.86
C PHE A 359 1.96 3.77 11.16
N HIS A 360 3.24 3.87 11.51
CA HIS A 360 3.81 3.34 12.73
C HIS A 360 3.97 4.47 13.74
N TYR A 361 3.49 4.24 14.96
CA TYR A 361 3.45 5.24 16.00
C TYR A 361 3.65 4.62 17.38
N GLY A 362 4.13 5.42 18.31
CA GLY A 362 4.17 5.05 19.71
C GLY A 362 5.09 5.92 20.54
N ASN A 363 5.02 5.71 21.86
CA ASN A 363 5.81 6.45 22.85
C ASN A 363 7.19 5.80 23.08
N ASN A 364 7.45 4.64 22.47
CA ASN A 364 8.73 3.94 22.55
C ASN A 364 9.58 4.21 21.31
N LYS A 365 10.84 3.79 21.37
CA LYS A 365 11.79 3.90 20.26
C LYS A 365 11.20 3.30 18.96
N PRO A 366 11.53 3.86 17.79
CA PRO A 366 11.12 3.31 16.51
C PRO A 366 11.53 1.85 16.35
N GLY A 367 10.56 1.01 16.00
CA GLY A 367 10.83 -0.32 15.45
C GLY A 367 11.24 -0.22 13.97
N GLU A 368 11.75 -1.32 13.43
CA GLU A 368 12.12 -1.42 12.01
C GLU A 368 10.94 -1.78 11.10
N GLY A 369 9.72 -1.88 11.65
CA GLY A 369 8.54 -2.24 10.88
C GLY A 369 8.34 -1.37 9.63
N ASN A 370 7.63 -1.93 8.66
CA ASN A 370 7.23 -1.24 7.44
C ASN A 370 5.90 -1.82 6.92
N THR A 371 5.38 -1.22 5.86
CA THR A 371 4.18 -1.67 5.17
C THR A 371 4.45 -2.96 4.39
N PRO A 372 3.46 -3.83 4.20
CA PRO A 372 3.60 -5.01 3.35
C PRO A 372 4.08 -4.69 1.94
N ILE A 373 4.90 -5.57 1.37
CA ILE A 373 5.50 -5.39 0.05
C ILE A 373 4.79 -6.25 -1.03
N PRO A 374 4.22 -5.64 -2.07
CA PRO A 374 3.69 -6.39 -3.21
C PRO A 374 4.78 -7.23 -3.90
N THR A 375 4.53 -8.53 -4.03
CA THR A 375 5.49 -9.52 -4.52
C THR A 375 4.82 -10.50 -5.48
N LYS A 376 5.40 -10.68 -6.67
CA LYS A 376 4.97 -11.73 -7.62
C LYS A 376 5.33 -13.11 -7.08
N PRO A 377 4.50 -14.14 -7.32
CA PRO A 377 4.92 -15.51 -7.07
C PRO A 377 6.01 -15.92 -8.09
N SER A 378 6.58 -17.10 -7.91
CA SER A 378 7.48 -17.70 -8.90
C SER A 378 6.73 -18.05 -10.21
N GLU A 379 7.48 -18.43 -11.25
CA GLU A 379 6.91 -18.85 -12.55
C GLU A 379 5.86 -19.97 -12.46
N ASN A 380 5.91 -20.79 -11.41
CA ASN A 380 4.96 -21.87 -11.17
C ASN A 380 3.70 -21.43 -10.39
N GLY A 381 3.61 -20.16 -9.99
CA GLY A 381 2.53 -19.67 -9.14
C GLY A 381 2.73 -19.97 -7.65
N ASP A 382 3.96 -20.26 -7.23
CA ASP A 382 4.31 -20.50 -5.82
C ASP A 382 4.79 -19.20 -5.16
N LEU A 383 4.23 -18.87 -3.98
CA LEU A 383 4.71 -17.80 -3.10
C LEU A 383 5.07 -18.37 -1.73
N THR A 384 6.32 -18.21 -1.33
CA THR A 384 6.84 -18.69 -0.05
C THR A 384 7.05 -17.52 0.91
N VAL A 385 6.56 -17.67 2.14
CA VAL A 385 6.78 -16.71 3.23
C VAL A 385 7.78 -17.32 4.19
N LYS A 386 8.87 -16.61 4.48
CA LYS A 386 9.86 -16.98 5.49
C LYS A 386 9.78 -16.02 6.66
N LYS A 387 9.48 -16.52 7.86
CA LYS A 387 9.30 -15.73 9.08
C LYS A 387 10.43 -15.99 10.06
N THR A 388 11.01 -14.92 10.60
CA THR A 388 12.01 -14.96 11.67
C THR A 388 11.54 -14.12 12.85
N TRP A 389 11.70 -14.61 14.08
CA TRP A 389 11.65 -13.78 15.29
C TRP A 389 13.06 -13.43 15.72
N ALA A 390 13.40 -12.14 15.65
CA ALA A 390 14.73 -11.67 16.04
C ALA A 390 14.99 -11.85 17.54
N ASP A 391 13.92 -11.81 18.35
CA ASP A 391 13.99 -11.89 19.82
C ASP A 391 14.10 -13.34 20.37
N GLY A 392 14.14 -14.36 19.49
CA GLY A 392 14.27 -15.77 19.87
C GLY A 392 13.00 -16.60 19.73
N ILE A 393 12.89 -17.70 20.48
CA ILE A 393 11.76 -18.63 20.40
C ILE A 393 10.54 -17.97 21.08
N PRO A 394 9.36 -17.93 20.43
CA PRO A 394 8.14 -17.42 21.04
C PRO A 394 7.78 -18.17 22.32
N ALA A 395 7.24 -17.45 23.30
CA ALA A 395 6.78 -17.99 24.55
C ALA A 395 5.44 -18.73 24.40
N LYS A 396 5.10 -19.54 25.41
CA LYS A 396 3.80 -20.21 25.50
C LYS A 396 2.65 -19.21 25.45
N GLY A 397 1.70 -19.43 24.53
CA GLY A 397 0.54 -18.56 24.32
C GLY A 397 0.78 -17.39 23.37
N GLU A 398 1.99 -17.23 22.86
CA GLU A 398 2.28 -16.29 21.78
C GLU A 398 1.77 -16.83 20.44
N TRP A 399 1.23 -15.94 19.61
CA TRP A 399 0.65 -16.27 18.33
C TRP A 399 0.89 -15.15 17.30
N ALA A 400 0.89 -15.56 16.03
CA ALA A 400 0.93 -14.67 14.88
C ALA A 400 -0.02 -15.18 13.79
N SER A 401 -0.64 -14.28 13.05
CA SER A 401 -1.47 -14.58 11.89
C SER A 401 -1.01 -13.79 10.69
N PHE A 402 -0.96 -14.45 9.54
CA PHE A 402 -0.47 -13.94 8.28
C PHE A 402 -1.59 -14.05 7.25
N LYS A 403 -2.18 -12.92 6.90
CA LYS A 403 -3.20 -12.84 5.84
C LYS A 403 -2.51 -12.73 4.50
N LEU A 404 -2.76 -13.68 3.61
CA LEU A 404 -2.42 -13.51 2.21
C LEU A 404 -3.47 -12.63 1.55
N VAL A 405 -3.03 -11.56 0.91
CA VAL A 405 -3.89 -10.57 0.25
C VAL A 405 -3.45 -10.41 -1.20
N ASN A 406 -4.41 -10.39 -2.12
CA ASN A 406 -4.15 -9.97 -3.50
C ASN A 406 -3.81 -8.47 -3.50
N ALA A 407 -2.59 -8.10 -3.85
CA ALA A 407 -2.10 -6.72 -3.68
C ALA A 407 -2.79 -5.73 -4.64
N GLN A 408 -3.32 -6.21 -5.77
CA GLN A 408 -4.08 -5.41 -6.72
C GLN A 408 -5.47 -5.06 -6.20
N THR A 409 -6.21 -6.02 -5.63
CA THR A 409 -7.60 -5.82 -5.22
C THR A 409 -7.73 -5.42 -3.75
N GLY A 410 -6.78 -5.82 -2.90
CA GLY A 410 -6.88 -5.75 -1.44
C GLY A 410 -7.74 -6.84 -0.81
N GLU A 411 -8.14 -7.87 -1.58
CA GLU A 411 -8.99 -8.94 -1.08
C GLU A 411 -8.19 -10.04 -0.38
N GLU A 412 -8.66 -10.47 0.80
CA GLU A 412 -8.06 -11.56 1.58
C GLU A 412 -8.30 -12.91 0.90
N ILE A 413 -7.23 -13.66 0.66
CA ILE A 413 -7.26 -15.00 0.05
C ILE A 413 -7.36 -16.08 1.15
N GLY A 414 -6.69 -15.86 2.27
CA GLY A 414 -6.72 -16.76 3.41
C GLY A 414 -5.71 -16.38 4.48
N THR A 415 -5.83 -17.00 5.64
CA THR A 415 -5.01 -16.70 6.81
C THR A 415 -4.24 -17.93 7.26
N VAL A 416 -2.92 -17.77 7.45
CA VAL A 416 -2.06 -18.73 8.14
C VAL A 416 -1.92 -18.28 9.59
N ARG A 417 -2.11 -19.19 10.55
CA ARG A 417 -1.99 -18.90 11.99
C ARG A 417 -0.94 -19.78 12.64
N PHE A 418 -0.03 -19.15 13.38
CA PHE A 418 0.94 -19.77 14.26
C PHE A 418 0.47 -19.62 15.71
N GLU A 419 0.55 -20.69 16.49
CA GLU A 419 0.29 -20.68 17.92
C GLU A 419 1.34 -21.51 18.65
N THR A 420 2.06 -20.90 19.59
CA THR A 420 3.11 -21.57 20.36
C THR A 420 2.56 -22.12 21.67
N LYS A 421 2.77 -23.42 21.89
CA LYS A 421 2.35 -24.15 23.09
C LYS A 421 3.55 -24.83 23.72
N GLU A 422 3.40 -25.12 25.01
CA GLU A 422 4.36 -25.93 25.75
C GLU A 422 3.89 -27.37 25.79
N ASN A 423 4.68 -28.28 25.23
CA ASN A 423 4.42 -29.72 25.22
C ASN A 423 5.62 -30.44 25.84
N ALA A 424 5.41 -31.05 27.02
CA ALA A 424 6.45 -31.77 27.76
C ALA A 424 7.76 -30.97 27.96
N GLY A 425 7.65 -29.69 28.30
CA GLY A 425 8.78 -28.79 28.53
C GLY A 425 9.47 -28.25 27.26
N LYS A 426 8.91 -28.51 26.08
CA LYS A 426 9.38 -27.95 24.79
C LYS A 426 8.36 -26.95 24.25
N LEU A 427 8.86 -25.84 23.71
CA LEU A 427 8.05 -24.85 23.02
C LEU A 427 7.89 -25.27 21.56
N GLU A 428 6.64 -25.55 21.18
CA GLU A 428 6.27 -26.03 19.85
C GLU A 428 5.25 -25.09 19.24
N THR A 429 5.44 -24.74 17.96
CA THR A 429 4.55 -23.84 17.23
C THR A 429 3.76 -24.62 16.20
N THR A 430 2.44 -24.59 16.31
CA THR A 430 1.53 -25.20 15.34
C THR A 430 1.13 -24.17 14.30
N THR A 431 1.31 -24.52 13.03
CA THR A 431 0.83 -23.76 11.87
C THR A 431 -0.52 -24.32 11.41
N THR A 432 -1.48 -23.46 11.16
CA THR A 432 -2.79 -23.79 10.56
C THR A 432 -3.09 -22.84 9.42
N TYR A 433 -3.92 -23.27 8.46
CA TYR A 433 -4.37 -22.44 7.34
C TYR A 433 -5.89 -22.46 7.27
N THR A 434 -6.48 -21.29 7.03
CA THR A 434 -7.91 -21.11 6.77
C THR A 434 -8.06 -20.30 5.49
N ALA A 435 -8.61 -20.93 4.44
CA ALA A 435 -8.93 -20.23 3.19
C ALA A 435 -10.12 -19.29 3.38
N ASN A 436 -10.12 -18.16 2.68
CA ASN A 436 -11.29 -17.31 2.58
C ASN A 436 -12.24 -17.87 1.51
N ALA A 437 -13.39 -18.38 1.93
CA ALA A 437 -14.39 -18.95 1.01
C ALA A 437 -15.07 -17.91 0.10
N GLU A 438 -14.97 -16.62 0.43
CA GLU A 438 -15.55 -15.53 -0.35
C GLU A 438 -14.61 -15.02 -1.47
N TYR A 439 -13.33 -15.38 -1.42
CA TYR A 439 -12.35 -14.95 -2.43
C TYR A 439 -12.67 -15.55 -3.80
N LYS A 440 -12.66 -14.69 -4.83
CA LYS A 440 -12.89 -15.09 -6.22
C LYS A 440 -11.58 -14.93 -7.00
N PRO A 441 -11.04 -16.02 -7.58
CA PRO A 441 -9.84 -15.94 -8.39
C PRO A 441 -9.97 -14.93 -9.53
N ILE A 442 -8.91 -14.17 -9.78
CA ILE A 442 -8.81 -13.20 -10.88
C ILE A 442 -7.60 -13.50 -11.76
N GLY A 443 -7.58 -12.92 -12.96
CA GLY A 443 -6.52 -13.21 -13.93
C GLY A 443 -6.49 -14.71 -14.26
N ASN A 444 -5.29 -15.30 -14.17
CA ASN A 444 -5.04 -16.71 -14.41
C ASN A 444 -4.79 -17.50 -13.11
N GLU A 445 -5.27 -17.00 -11.98
CA GLU A 445 -5.22 -17.75 -10.73
C GLU A 445 -5.93 -19.10 -10.87
N LYS A 446 -5.31 -20.14 -10.33
CA LYS A 446 -5.85 -21.51 -10.30
C LYS A 446 -6.52 -21.74 -8.94
N THR A 447 -6.81 -23.00 -8.62
CA THR A 447 -7.19 -23.37 -7.25
C THR A 447 -6.04 -23.03 -6.30
N ILE A 448 -6.21 -21.97 -5.51
CA ILE A 448 -5.19 -21.54 -4.55
C ILE A 448 -5.20 -22.48 -3.34
N THR A 449 -4.03 -23.01 -2.99
CA THR A 449 -3.86 -23.85 -1.80
C THR A 449 -2.79 -23.28 -0.87
N GLY A 450 -3.11 -23.23 0.43
CA GLY A 450 -2.17 -22.81 1.49
C GLY A 450 -1.41 -23.99 2.12
N PRO A 451 -0.61 -23.72 3.16
CA PRO A 451 0.21 -24.74 3.81
C PRO A 451 -0.65 -25.77 4.55
N THR A 452 -0.13 -26.99 4.67
CA THR A 452 -0.71 -28.02 5.53
C THR A 452 -0.38 -27.75 7.00
N THR A 453 -1.22 -28.25 7.90
CA THR A 453 -0.99 -28.16 9.35
C THR A 453 0.29 -28.90 9.73
N LYS A 454 1.17 -28.24 10.47
CA LYS A 454 2.43 -28.82 10.98
C LYS A 454 2.80 -28.19 12.33
N THR A 455 3.59 -28.93 13.10
CA THR A 455 4.14 -28.48 14.38
C THR A 455 5.66 -28.56 14.33
N GLU A 456 6.34 -27.48 14.69
CA GLU A 456 7.80 -27.38 14.65
C GLU A 456 8.34 -26.53 15.80
N GLN A 457 9.65 -26.67 16.08
CA GLN A 457 10.36 -25.95 17.14
C GLN A 457 11.32 -24.93 16.52
N GLY A 458 11.67 -23.89 17.27
CA GLY A 458 12.64 -22.88 16.87
C GLY A 458 12.04 -21.49 16.66
N ASN A 459 12.78 -20.63 15.96
CA ASN A 459 12.45 -19.22 15.74
C ASN A 459 12.46 -18.79 14.25
N VAL A 460 12.52 -19.76 13.33
CA VAL A 460 12.46 -19.56 11.89
C VAL A 460 11.43 -20.51 11.30
N TRP A 461 10.49 -19.99 10.53
CA TRP A 461 9.44 -20.77 9.86
C TRP A 461 9.36 -20.43 8.39
N SER A 462 8.79 -21.36 7.64
CA SER A 462 8.44 -21.16 6.24
C SER A 462 7.11 -21.84 5.91
N PHE A 463 6.31 -21.17 5.10
CA PHE A 463 5.08 -21.70 4.51
C PHE A 463 4.89 -21.20 3.09
N LYS A 464 4.09 -21.94 2.31
CA LYS A 464 3.96 -21.71 0.88
C LYS A 464 2.49 -21.74 0.44
N PHE A 465 2.16 -20.84 -0.46
CA PHE A 465 0.92 -20.82 -1.23
C PHE A 465 1.22 -21.22 -2.67
N THR A 466 0.31 -21.93 -3.31
CA THR A 466 0.45 -22.37 -4.71
C THR A 466 -0.84 -22.07 -5.48
N GLY A 467 -0.76 -22.04 -6.80
CA GLY A 467 -1.90 -21.74 -7.68
C GLY A 467 -2.18 -20.25 -7.86
N LEU A 468 -1.23 -19.39 -7.48
CA LEU A 468 -1.28 -17.95 -7.69
C LEU A 468 -0.92 -17.59 -9.14
N ASP A 469 -1.37 -16.43 -9.62
CA ASP A 469 -1.00 -15.92 -10.94
C ASP A 469 0.34 -15.20 -10.88
N LYS A 470 1.29 -15.61 -11.73
CA LYS A 470 2.63 -15.02 -11.84
C LYS A 470 2.63 -13.59 -12.36
N GLU A 471 1.58 -13.18 -13.04
CA GLU A 471 1.44 -11.79 -13.51
C GLU A 471 0.88 -10.87 -12.42
N LEU A 472 0.33 -11.43 -11.33
CA LEU A 472 -0.24 -10.69 -10.21
C LEU A 472 0.74 -10.60 -9.03
N GLN A 473 0.44 -9.71 -8.10
CA GLN A 473 1.27 -9.44 -6.93
C GLN A 473 0.45 -9.71 -5.67
N TYR A 474 1.12 -10.25 -4.67
CA TYR A 474 0.51 -10.58 -3.40
C TYR A 474 1.30 -9.94 -2.27
N LYS A 475 0.62 -9.67 -1.18
CA LYS A 475 1.23 -9.15 0.05
C LYS A 475 0.78 -9.98 1.24
N VAL A 476 1.55 -9.91 2.31
CA VAL A 476 1.22 -10.57 3.58
C VAL A 476 1.04 -9.52 4.64
N GLU A 477 -0.12 -9.50 5.27
CA GLU A 477 -0.40 -8.67 6.44
C GLU A 477 -0.24 -9.51 7.70
N GLU A 478 0.60 -9.06 8.63
CA GLU A 478 0.83 -9.76 9.90
C GLU A 478 0.02 -9.12 11.04
N ASP A 479 -0.58 -9.97 11.88
CA ASP A 479 -1.02 -9.61 13.22
C ASP A 479 -0.42 -10.55 14.29
N ASN A 480 -0.11 -10.04 15.48
CA ASN A 480 0.44 -10.83 16.59
C ASN A 480 0.07 -10.26 17.98
N ASN A 481 0.33 -11.05 19.04
CA ASN A 481 0.15 -10.62 20.44
C ASN A 481 1.47 -10.31 21.20
N MET A 482 2.60 -10.23 20.49
CA MET A 482 3.95 -10.13 21.06
C MET A 482 4.45 -8.69 21.24
N ASN A 483 3.66 -7.68 20.87
CA ASN A 483 4.07 -6.27 20.84
C ASN A 483 5.30 -6.05 19.93
N GLN A 484 5.26 -6.65 18.76
CA GLN A 484 6.32 -6.57 17.76
C GLN A 484 5.75 -6.09 16.43
N THR A 485 6.50 -5.24 15.75
CA THR A 485 6.19 -4.82 14.38
C THR A 485 6.92 -5.70 13.38
N ALA A 486 6.23 -6.03 12.28
CA ALA A 486 6.78 -6.79 11.17
C ALA A 486 7.57 -5.89 10.21
N HIS A 487 8.77 -6.34 9.85
CA HIS A 487 9.59 -5.79 8.78
C HIS A 487 9.58 -6.76 7.59
N PHE A 488 9.09 -6.30 6.45
CA PHE A 488 8.91 -7.06 5.23
C PHE A 488 10.01 -6.72 4.21
N THR A 489 10.63 -7.74 3.61
CA THR A 489 11.59 -7.60 2.51
C THR A 489 11.39 -8.66 1.43
N LYS A 490 11.77 -8.35 0.19
CA LYS A 490 11.69 -9.30 -0.92
C LYS A 490 12.84 -10.29 -0.79
N GLY A 491 12.52 -11.59 -0.86
CA GLY A 491 13.52 -12.64 -0.97
C GLY A 491 13.87 -12.92 -2.44
N GLU A 492 14.25 -14.17 -2.72
CA GLU A 492 14.36 -14.67 -4.09
C GLU A 492 13.00 -14.67 -4.81
N ASN A 493 12.97 -14.95 -6.11
CA ASN A 493 11.74 -14.99 -6.91
C ASN A 493 10.63 -15.81 -6.21
N GLY A 494 9.48 -15.16 -5.96
CA GLY A 494 8.37 -15.78 -5.24
C GLY A 494 8.55 -15.89 -3.72
N GLN A 495 9.39 -15.07 -3.09
CA GLN A 495 9.60 -15.09 -1.64
C GLN A 495 9.32 -13.74 -0.96
N ILE A 496 8.59 -13.79 0.16
CA ILE A 496 8.44 -12.68 1.12
C ILE A 496 9.16 -13.08 2.40
N LEU A 497 10.05 -12.21 2.88
CA LEU A 497 10.74 -12.37 4.15
C LEU A 497 10.09 -11.44 5.19
N ILE A 498 9.83 -11.98 6.38
CA ILE A 498 9.22 -11.24 7.49
C ILE A 498 10.10 -11.41 8.71
N THR A 499 10.54 -10.30 9.30
CA THR A 499 11.30 -10.27 10.55
C THR A 499 10.55 -9.43 11.56
N ASN A 500 10.40 -9.93 12.79
CA ASN A 500 9.78 -9.16 13.86
C ASN A 500 10.81 -8.71 14.88
N ASN A 501 10.66 -7.45 15.28
CA ASN A 501 11.45 -6.81 16.30
C ASN A 501 10.54 -6.28 17.41
N LYS A 502 10.93 -6.50 18.67
CA LYS A 502 10.22 -5.92 19.81
C LYS A 502 10.51 -4.44 19.95
N ASP A 503 9.46 -3.65 19.77
CA ASP A 503 9.51 -2.20 19.94
C ASP A 503 8.55 -1.70 21.01
N ASN A 504 7.65 -2.56 21.51
CA ASN A 504 6.61 -2.23 22.49
C ASN A 504 5.72 -1.07 22.04
N ASN A 505 5.51 -0.90 20.74
CA ASN A 505 4.59 0.09 20.20
C ASN A 505 3.22 -0.55 19.89
N PRO A 506 2.16 0.26 19.80
CA PRO A 506 0.88 -0.18 19.24
C PRO A 506 1.01 -0.82 17.86
N LYS A 507 0.01 -1.63 17.52
CA LYS A 507 -0.18 -2.09 16.15
C LYS A 507 -0.23 -0.87 15.21
N PRO A 508 0.53 -0.89 14.09
CA PRO A 508 0.47 0.17 13.09
C PRO A 508 -0.93 0.37 12.53
N LEU A 509 -1.22 1.55 12.01
CA LEU A 509 -2.48 1.84 11.33
C LEU A 509 -2.30 1.70 9.82
N ASN A 510 -3.09 0.82 9.20
CA ASN A 510 -3.09 0.56 7.76
C ASN A 510 -4.49 0.87 7.20
N PRO A 511 -4.71 2.06 6.58
CA PRO A 511 -5.96 2.37 5.91
C PRO A 511 -6.10 1.56 4.62
N THR A 512 -7.34 1.20 4.29
CA THR A 512 -7.70 0.76 2.92
C THR A 512 -7.27 1.78 1.87
N GLU A 513 -7.12 1.38 0.61
CA GLU A 513 -6.55 2.27 -0.41
C GLU A 513 -7.39 2.31 -1.69
N PRO A 514 -7.43 3.46 -2.39
CA PRO A 514 -8.10 3.57 -3.68
C PRO A 514 -7.29 2.82 -4.76
N LYS A 515 -7.93 2.54 -5.89
CA LYS A 515 -7.34 1.72 -6.95
C LYS A 515 -7.45 2.41 -8.30
N VAL A 516 -6.54 2.12 -9.23
CA VAL A 516 -6.65 2.58 -10.62
C VAL A 516 -6.66 1.40 -11.56
N VAL A 517 -7.36 1.48 -12.68
CA VAL A 517 -7.45 0.37 -13.64
C VAL A 517 -7.29 0.87 -15.06
N THR A 518 -6.56 0.10 -15.87
CA THR A 518 -6.47 0.29 -17.31
C THR A 518 -7.31 -0.76 -18.02
N GLY A 519 -7.78 -0.40 -19.21
CA GLY A 519 -8.56 -1.27 -20.09
C GLY A 519 -7.80 -1.65 -21.35
N GLY A 520 -8.47 -2.43 -22.19
CA GLY A 520 -7.98 -2.82 -23.50
C GLY A 520 -9.07 -3.43 -24.36
N LYS A 521 -8.74 -3.79 -25.59
CA LYS A 521 -9.63 -4.55 -26.49
C LYS A 521 -8.83 -5.52 -27.37
N LYS A 522 -9.41 -6.71 -27.58
CA LYS A 522 -8.92 -7.73 -28.52
C LYS A 522 -9.74 -7.73 -29.80
N PHE A 523 -9.10 -8.08 -30.91
CA PHE A 523 -9.71 -8.14 -32.23
C PHE A 523 -9.25 -9.38 -32.99
N VAL A 524 -10.08 -9.84 -33.93
CA VAL A 524 -9.74 -10.92 -34.86
C VAL A 524 -10.07 -10.49 -36.29
N LYS A 525 -9.02 -10.38 -37.11
CA LYS A 525 -9.09 -10.03 -38.52
C LYS A 525 -9.51 -11.23 -39.36
N THR A 526 -10.59 -11.08 -40.12
CA THR A 526 -11.12 -12.15 -40.98
C THR A 526 -11.56 -11.66 -42.36
N ASP A 527 -11.85 -12.60 -43.26
CA ASP A 527 -12.66 -12.39 -44.46
C ASP A 527 -14.15 -12.67 -44.22
N GLU A 528 -14.98 -12.49 -45.25
CA GLU A 528 -16.43 -12.74 -45.22
C GLU A 528 -16.78 -14.21 -44.93
N ASN A 529 -15.86 -15.15 -45.18
CA ASN A 529 -16.00 -16.58 -44.92
C ASN A 529 -15.41 -16.99 -43.56
N LYS A 530 -15.02 -16.03 -42.72
CA LYS A 530 -14.44 -16.23 -41.38
C LYS A 530 -13.01 -16.81 -41.40
N ASN A 531 -12.31 -16.78 -42.52
CA ASN A 531 -10.89 -17.14 -42.58
C ASN A 531 -10.07 -16.01 -41.94
N ARG A 532 -9.09 -16.37 -41.10
CA ARG A 532 -8.20 -15.41 -40.43
C ARG A 532 -7.19 -14.80 -41.39
N LEU A 533 -6.96 -13.49 -41.28
CA LEU A 533 -6.09 -12.73 -42.19
C LEU A 533 -4.93 -12.05 -41.46
N ALA A 534 -3.71 -12.27 -41.95
CA ALA A 534 -2.49 -11.68 -41.41
C ALA A 534 -2.11 -10.37 -42.12
N GLY A 535 -1.38 -9.51 -41.41
CA GLY A 535 -0.71 -8.33 -41.95
C GLY A 535 -1.60 -7.11 -42.22
N ALA A 536 -2.84 -7.08 -41.69
CA ALA A 536 -3.61 -5.84 -41.66
C ALA A 536 -3.00 -4.89 -40.64
N GLU A 537 -2.85 -3.61 -40.99
CA GLU A 537 -2.33 -2.58 -40.08
C GLU A 537 -3.44 -1.60 -39.71
N PHE A 538 -3.54 -1.30 -38.41
CA PHE A 538 -4.55 -0.42 -37.84
C PHE A 538 -3.95 0.64 -36.92
N VAL A 539 -4.70 1.73 -36.75
CA VAL A 539 -4.44 2.77 -35.75
C VAL A 539 -5.69 3.04 -34.92
N VAL A 540 -5.52 3.61 -33.73
CA VAL A 540 -6.62 3.88 -32.81
C VAL A 540 -6.96 5.38 -32.79
N LYS A 541 -8.26 5.69 -32.77
CA LYS A 541 -8.82 7.02 -32.56
C LYS A 541 -9.65 7.09 -31.29
N ASN A 542 -9.63 8.23 -30.62
CA ASN A 542 -10.60 8.55 -29.58
C ASN A 542 -11.94 9.03 -30.18
N ALA A 543 -12.94 9.27 -29.32
CA ALA A 543 -14.25 9.80 -29.73
C ALA A 543 -14.18 11.17 -30.43
N GLU A 544 -13.14 11.97 -30.20
CA GLU A 544 -12.90 13.27 -30.85
C GLU A 544 -12.24 13.13 -32.24
N GLY A 545 -11.86 11.92 -32.66
CA GLY A 545 -11.19 11.66 -33.93
C GLY A 545 -9.67 11.86 -33.92
N LYS A 546 -9.06 12.11 -32.75
CA LYS A 546 -7.60 12.22 -32.57
C LYS A 546 -6.95 10.85 -32.53
N TYR A 547 -5.72 10.74 -33.02
CA TYR A 547 -4.98 9.49 -33.16
C TYR A 547 -4.15 9.18 -31.92
N LEU A 548 -4.14 7.91 -31.51
CA LEU A 548 -3.32 7.46 -30.39
C LEU A 548 -1.84 7.44 -30.76
N THR A 549 -1.05 8.22 -30.04
CA THR A 549 0.41 8.19 -30.09
C THR A 549 0.97 7.76 -28.75
N THR A 550 2.22 7.34 -28.75
CA THR A 550 2.94 6.98 -27.54
C THR A 550 4.21 7.81 -27.39
N LYS A 551 4.57 8.13 -26.16
CA LYS A 551 5.94 8.51 -25.81
C LYS A 551 6.67 7.26 -25.39
N LEU A 552 7.78 6.98 -26.07
CA LEU A 552 8.67 5.87 -25.74
C LEU A 552 9.82 6.35 -24.86
N GLU A 553 10.37 5.45 -24.04
CA GLU A 553 11.68 5.65 -23.40
C GLU A 553 12.76 6.02 -24.44
N GLU A 554 13.70 6.89 -24.09
CA GLU A 554 14.72 7.39 -25.04
C GLU A 554 15.58 6.27 -25.65
N LYS A 555 15.84 5.21 -24.89
CA LYS A 555 16.56 4.01 -25.35
C LYS A 555 15.61 2.82 -25.34
N ASN A 556 15.18 2.41 -26.54
CA ASN A 556 14.33 1.25 -26.73
C ASN A 556 14.64 0.56 -28.07
N ASP A 557 14.15 -0.66 -28.25
CA ASP A 557 14.30 -1.47 -29.46
C ASP A 557 13.01 -1.55 -30.29
N VAL A 558 11.98 -0.75 -29.97
CA VAL A 558 10.65 -0.82 -30.61
C VAL A 558 10.74 -0.62 -32.12
N ALA A 559 11.57 0.31 -32.57
CA ALA A 559 11.78 0.57 -34.00
C ALA A 559 12.42 -0.63 -34.72
N ASP A 560 13.44 -1.25 -34.12
CA ASP A 560 14.12 -2.42 -34.69
C ASP A 560 13.22 -3.65 -34.72
N LYS A 561 12.44 -3.87 -33.65
CA LYS A 561 11.44 -4.94 -33.58
C LYS A 561 10.32 -4.73 -34.59
N LYS A 562 9.89 -3.48 -34.79
CA LYS A 562 8.91 -3.14 -35.83
C LYS A 562 9.43 -3.40 -37.24
N ALA A 563 10.67 -3.02 -37.53
CA ALA A 563 11.30 -3.31 -38.82
C ALA A 563 11.39 -4.83 -39.08
N THR A 564 11.70 -5.61 -38.04
CA THR A 564 11.71 -7.07 -38.11
C THR A 564 10.33 -7.65 -38.43
N LEU A 565 9.29 -7.16 -37.75
CA LEU A 565 7.90 -7.53 -38.00
C LEU A 565 7.46 -7.17 -39.44
N ASP A 566 7.77 -5.95 -39.87
CA ASP A 566 7.41 -5.47 -41.22
C ASP A 566 8.05 -6.34 -42.30
N LYS A 567 9.32 -6.71 -42.12
CA LYS A 567 10.01 -7.61 -43.04
C LYS A 567 9.35 -8.99 -43.10
N ALA A 568 8.97 -9.56 -41.95
CA ALA A 568 8.29 -10.85 -41.89
C ALA A 568 6.92 -10.83 -42.60
N VAL A 569 6.15 -9.75 -42.39
CA VAL A 569 4.85 -9.55 -43.07
C VAL A 569 5.03 -9.35 -44.58
N GLU A 570 6.01 -8.57 -45.01
CA GLU A 570 6.33 -8.40 -46.42
C GLU A 570 6.72 -9.71 -47.11
N ASP A 571 7.54 -10.53 -46.45
CA ASP A 571 7.99 -11.81 -47.02
C ASP A 571 6.83 -12.81 -47.15
N TYR A 572 5.91 -12.85 -46.17
CA TYR A 572 4.67 -13.62 -46.30
C TYR A 572 3.78 -13.14 -47.45
N ASN A 573 3.65 -11.82 -47.61
CA ASN A 573 2.81 -11.23 -48.66
C ASN A 573 3.37 -11.43 -50.08
N LYS A 574 4.67 -11.72 -50.23
CA LYS A 574 5.30 -12.07 -51.52
C LYS A 574 5.02 -13.52 -51.97
N LEU A 575 4.53 -14.38 -51.07
CA LEU A 575 4.18 -15.75 -51.40
C LEU A 575 2.91 -15.79 -52.25
N THR A 576 2.85 -16.76 -53.17
CA THR A 576 1.62 -17.07 -53.92
C THR A 576 0.54 -17.65 -53.00
N ALA A 577 -0.72 -17.67 -53.46
CA ALA A 577 -1.83 -18.21 -52.67
C ALA A 577 -1.61 -19.69 -52.32
N GLU A 578 -1.04 -20.50 -53.23
CA GLU A 578 -0.70 -21.90 -52.94
C GLU A 578 0.43 -22.00 -51.89
N GLU A 579 1.45 -21.15 -51.97
CA GLU A 579 2.57 -21.15 -51.02
C GLU A 579 2.15 -20.69 -49.62
N GLN A 580 1.23 -19.72 -49.53
CA GLN A 580 0.64 -19.28 -48.27
C GLN A 580 -0.20 -20.37 -47.61
N ALA A 581 -0.80 -21.27 -48.39
CA ALA A 581 -1.54 -22.43 -47.88
C ALA A 581 -0.61 -23.61 -47.51
N GLY A 582 0.58 -23.69 -48.10
CA GLY A 582 1.59 -24.73 -47.86
C GLY A 582 2.55 -24.46 -46.69
N GLU A 583 3.61 -25.26 -46.59
CA GLU A 583 4.59 -25.18 -45.48
C GLU A 583 5.39 -23.88 -45.44
N LYS A 584 5.66 -23.26 -46.61
CA LYS A 584 6.29 -21.94 -46.67
C LYS A 584 5.43 -20.90 -45.95
N GLY A 585 4.12 -20.93 -46.20
CA GLY A 585 3.14 -20.09 -45.53
C GLY A 585 3.10 -20.33 -44.04
N LYS A 586 3.07 -21.58 -43.57
CA LYS A 586 3.12 -21.90 -42.13
C LYS A 586 4.39 -21.38 -41.46
N THR A 587 5.55 -21.55 -42.11
CA THR A 587 6.84 -21.07 -41.61
C THR A 587 6.87 -19.54 -41.52
N ALA A 588 6.43 -18.85 -42.58
CA ALA A 588 6.37 -17.38 -42.59
C ALA A 588 5.38 -16.84 -41.55
N LYS A 589 4.25 -17.53 -41.35
CA LYS A 589 3.28 -17.22 -40.29
C LYS A 589 3.87 -17.33 -38.89
N ALA A 590 4.61 -18.40 -38.58
CA ALA A 590 5.29 -18.55 -37.30
C ALA A 590 6.36 -17.45 -37.07
N ALA A 591 7.05 -17.03 -38.14
CA ALA A 591 8.00 -15.92 -38.06
C ALA A 591 7.30 -14.57 -37.77
N ILE A 592 6.13 -14.32 -38.37
CA ILE A 592 5.29 -13.15 -38.07
C ILE A 592 4.86 -13.19 -36.60
N ASP A 593 4.34 -14.31 -36.11
CA ASP A 593 3.85 -14.42 -34.72
C ASP A 593 4.98 -14.14 -33.71
N LYS A 594 6.17 -14.68 -33.96
CA LYS A 594 7.35 -14.40 -33.15
C LYS A 594 7.74 -12.93 -33.19
N ALA A 595 7.88 -12.34 -34.38
CA ALA A 595 8.27 -10.95 -34.55
C ALA A 595 7.23 -9.98 -33.96
N GLN A 596 5.94 -10.32 -34.08
CA GLN A 596 4.83 -9.58 -33.49
C GLN A 596 4.90 -9.60 -31.97
N LYS A 597 5.14 -10.78 -31.38
CA LYS A 597 5.31 -10.90 -29.93
C LYS A 597 6.48 -10.07 -29.44
N GLU A 598 7.64 -10.17 -30.08
CA GLU A 598 8.82 -9.38 -29.72
C GLU A 598 8.58 -7.87 -29.86
N TYR A 599 7.87 -7.43 -30.90
CA TYR A 599 7.46 -6.02 -31.05
C TYR A 599 6.50 -5.58 -29.95
N ASN A 600 5.49 -6.37 -29.62
CA ASN A 600 4.53 -6.06 -28.56
C ASN A 600 5.21 -6.01 -27.20
N ASP A 601 6.13 -6.94 -26.90
CA ASP A 601 6.90 -6.98 -25.66
C ASP A 601 7.82 -5.75 -25.56
N ALA A 602 8.55 -5.40 -26.63
CA ALA A 602 9.37 -4.19 -26.70
C ALA A 602 8.52 -2.92 -26.52
N PHE A 603 7.36 -2.85 -27.16
CA PHE A 603 6.44 -1.73 -27.03
C PHE A 603 5.92 -1.61 -25.60
N LYS A 604 5.45 -2.72 -25.00
CA LYS A 604 5.02 -2.77 -23.60
C LYS A 604 6.16 -2.37 -22.66
N ALA A 605 7.41 -2.74 -22.92
CA ALA A 605 8.54 -2.33 -22.09
C ALA A 605 8.89 -0.83 -22.22
N ALA A 606 8.72 -0.24 -23.41
CA ALA A 606 9.16 1.11 -23.72
C ALA A 606 8.07 2.19 -23.63
N ALA A 607 6.79 1.82 -23.66
CA ALA A 607 5.68 2.77 -23.67
C ALA A 607 5.55 3.49 -22.32
N ASN A 608 5.84 4.78 -22.30
CA ASN A 608 5.79 5.61 -21.10
C ASN A 608 4.48 6.34 -20.92
N LYS A 609 3.87 6.77 -22.02
CA LYS A 609 2.67 7.60 -21.96
C LYS A 609 1.91 7.55 -23.27
N TYR A 610 0.58 7.43 -23.16
CA TYR A 610 -0.30 7.67 -24.29
C TYR A 610 -0.69 9.13 -24.43
N GLU A 611 -0.72 9.60 -25.67
CA GLU A 611 -1.14 10.94 -26.05
C GLU A 611 -2.08 10.88 -27.25
N TRP A 612 -2.87 11.94 -27.43
CA TRP A 612 -3.84 12.05 -28.53
C TRP A 612 -3.37 13.13 -29.50
N PHE A 613 -3.00 12.71 -30.71
CA PHE A 613 -2.54 13.58 -31.77
C PHE A 613 -3.69 14.05 -32.65
N ASP A 614 -3.87 15.36 -32.72
CA ASP A 614 -4.86 16.00 -33.60
C ASP A 614 -4.23 16.31 -34.97
N LEU A 615 -4.41 15.38 -35.91
CA LEU A 615 -3.87 15.52 -37.27
C LEU A 615 -4.44 16.75 -37.98
N LYS A 616 -5.72 17.07 -37.76
CA LYS A 616 -6.36 18.21 -38.41
C LYS A 616 -5.76 19.51 -37.89
N ALA A 617 -5.70 19.68 -36.56
CA ALA A 617 -5.09 20.86 -35.95
C ALA A 617 -3.61 21.01 -36.35
N TYR A 618 -2.85 19.91 -36.39
CA TYR A 618 -1.45 19.92 -36.82
C TYR A 618 -1.28 20.43 -38.26
N ASN A 619 -2.09 19.94 -39.20
CA ASN A 619 -2.02 20.30 -40.62
C ASN A 619 -2.61 21.70 -40.93
N ASP A 620 -3.50 22.19 -40.07
CA ASP A 620 -4.11 23.52 -40.17
C ASP A 620 -3.21 24.61 -39.57
N ASP A 621 -2.26 24.26 -38.70
CA ASP A 621 -1.28 25.20 -38.13
C ASP A 621 -0.33 25.74 -39.22
N PRO A 622 -0.28 27.06 -39.45
CA PRO A 622 0.65 27.67 -40.41
C PRO A 622 2.12 27.33 -40.17
N ALA A 623 2.53 27.06 -38.92
CA ALA A 623 3.90 26.67 -38.60
C ALA A 623 4.31 25.31 -39.21
N ASN A 624 3.34 24.48 -39.61
CA ASN A 624 3.55 23.17 -40.21
C ASN A 624 3.25 23.13 -41.72
N ALA A 625 3.15 24.29 -42.39
CA ALA A 625 2.80 24.37 -43.81
C ALA A 625 3.67 23.46 -44.71
N ASP A 626 4.97 23.39 -44.44
CA ASP A 626 5.94 22.55 -45.17
C ASP A 626 6.07 21.13 -44.61
N LYS A 627 5.41 20.82 -43.49
CA LYS A 627 5.50 19.55 -42.75
C LYS A 627 4.15 18.82 -42.65
N LYS A 628 3.18 19.19 -43.49
CA LYS A 628 1.84 18.59 -43.45
C LYS A 628 1.93 17.07 -43.63
N ILE A 629 1.28 16.36 -42.72
CA ILE A 629 1.18 14.91 -42.73
C ILE A 629 0.01 14.52 -43.63
N LYS A 630 0.30 13.84 -44.74
CA LYS A 630 -0.73 13.40 -45.71
C LYS A 630 -1.30 12.03 -45.37
N ASP A 631 -0.42 11.11 -44.97
CA ASP A 631 -0.80 9.76 -44.58
C ASP A 631 -0.74 9.60 -43.05
N VAL A 632 -1.80 9.02 -42.49
CA VAL A 632 -1.91 8.72 -41.05
C VAL A 632 -0.74 7.90 -40.52
N LYS A 633 -0.18 7.01 -41.35
CA LYS A 633 0.96 6.15 -40.99
C LYS A 633 2.24 6.92 -40.69
N ASP A 634 2.32 8.18 -41.13
CA ASP A 634 3.48 9.08 -40.98
C ASP A 634 3.34 9.98 -39.75
N ILE A 635 2.26 9.83 -38.96
CA ILE A 635 2.13 10.50 -37.66
C ILE A 635 3.27 10.01 -36.74
N PRO A 636 4.07 10.92 -36.15
CA PRO A 636 5.16 10.55 -35.26
C PRO A 636 4.67 9.72 -34.06
N ASN A 637 5.37 8.61 -33.79
CA ASN A 637 5.09 7.70 -32.67
C ASN A 637 3.64 7.20 -32.59
N ILE A 638 2.94 7.10 -33.72
CA ILE A 638 1.59 6.53 -33.76
C ILE A 638 1.60 5.06 -33.34
N VAL A 639 0.62 4.67 -32.52
CA VAL A 639 0.45 3.27 -32.12
C VAL A 639 -0.14 2.49 -33.29
N LYS A 640 0.64 1.56 -33.83
CA LYS A 640 0.25 0.68 -34.94
C LYS A 640 -0.02 -0.73 -34.42
N LEU A 641 -1.20 -1.24 -34.72
CA LEU A 641 -1.60 -2.61 -34.42
C LEU A 641 -1.53 -3.43 -35.70
N VAL A 642 -0.99 -4.65 -35.64
CA VAL A 642 -0.83 -5.50 -36.81
C VAL A 642 -1.46 -6.85 -36.52
N SER A 643 -2.28 -7.36 -37.45
CA SER A 643 -2.89 -8.67 -37.31
C SER A 643 -1.87 -9.78 -37.57
N ASP A 644 -1.77 -10.72 -36.64
CA ASP A 644 -0.81 -11.82 -36.72
C ASP A 644 -1.27 -12.96 -37.66
N SER A 645 -0.60 -14.11 -37.64
CA SER A 645 -0.93 -15.24 -38.53
C SER A 645 -2.33 -15.81 -38.33
N GLN A 646 -2.89 -15.60 -37.13
CA GLN A 646 -4.22 -15.97 -36.70
C GLN A 646 -5.19 -14.78 -36.76
N GLY A 647 -4.78 -13.68 -37.40
CA GLY A 647 -5.54 -12.45 -37.48
C GLY A 647 -5.74 -11.74 -36.14
N ARG A 648 -5.07 -12.16 -35.06
CA ARG A 648 -5.22 -11.57 -33.74
C ARG A 648 -4.45 -10.26 -33.65
N PHE A 649 -5.01 -9.30 -32.93
CA PHE A 649 -4.32 -8.10 -32.49
C PHE A 649 -5.07 -7.50 -31.29
N GLU A 650 -4.37 -6.70 -30.48
CA GLU A 650 -4.91 -6.14 -29.24
C GLU A 650 -4.38 -4.73 -28.98
N ILE A 651 -5.12 -3.97 -28.19
CA ILE A 651 -4.67 -2.73 -27.57
C ILE A 651 -4.90 -2.82 -26.06
N THR A 652 -3.92 -2.41 -25.26
CA THR A 652 -3.97 -2.43 -23.79
C THR A 652 -3.59 -1.07 -23.23
N GLY A 653 -3.88 -0.81 -21.96
CA GLY A 653 -3.44 0.42 -21.29
C GLY A 653 -4.24 1.67 -21.65
N LEU A 654 -5.42 1.52 -22.25
CA LEU A 654 -6.35 2.61 -22.52
C LEU A 654 -7.25 2.86 -21.32
N ALA A 655 -7.71 4.10 -21.13
CA ALA A 655 -8.80 4.36 -20.21
C ALA A 655 -10.10 3.71 -20.71
N TYR A 656 -11.03 3.45 -19.79
CA TYR A 656 -12.37 3.03 -20.19
C TYR A 656 -13.08 4.15 -20.97
N GLY A 657 -13.63 3.81 -22.14
CA GLY A 657 -14.21 4.78 -23.06
C GLY A 657 -14.55 4.21 -24.44
N GLU A 658 -14.96 5.10 -25.34
CA GLU A 658 -15.32 4.79 -26.72
C GLU A 658 -14.19 5.18 -27.67
N TYR A 659 -13.88 4.29 -28.60
CA TYR A 659 -12.77 4.40 -29.53
C TYR A 659 -13.15 3.94 -30.93
N LYS A 660 -12.28 4.23 -31.90
CA LYS A 660 -12.43 3.74 -33.26
C LYS A 660 -11.11 3.16 -33.76
N LEU A 661 -11.21 2.10 -34.55
CA LEU A 661 -10.08 1.43 -35.19
C LEU A 661 -10.09 1.79 -36.68
N GLU A 662 -9.04 2.43 -37.18
CA GLU A 662 -8.90 2.78 -38.60
C GLU A 662 -7.88 1.86 -39.27
N GLU A 663 -8.30 1.12 -40.30
CA GLU A 663 -7.38 0.35 -41.12
C GLU A 663 -6.54 1.30 -41.97
N ILE A 664 -5.22 1.19 -41.88
CA ILE A 664 -4.29 1.97 -42.71
C ILE A 664 -3.72 1.12 -43.85
N LYS A 665 -3.68 -0.21 -43.70
CA LYS A 665 -3.24 -1.17 -44.72
C LYS A 665 -4.07 -2.45 -44.64
N ALA A 666 -4.69 -2.83 -45.74
CA ALA A 666 -5.45 -4.07 -45.85
C ALA A 666 -4.52 -5.29 -46.05
N PRO A 667 -4.96 -6.51 -45.68
CA PRO A 667 -4.29 -7.74 -46.08
C PRO A 667 -4.15 -7.85 -47.61
N ASN A 668 -3.11 -8.54 -48.08
CA ASN A 668 -2.87 -8.69 -49.52
C ASN A 668 -4.07 -9.38 -50.22
N GLY A 669 -4.51 -8.83 -51.35
CA GLY A 669 -5.69 -9.33 -52.09
C GLY A 669 -7.06 -8.91 -51.51
N PHE A 670 -7.09 -8.06 -50.49
CA PHE A 670 -8.32 -7.53 -49.88
C PHE A 670 -8.45 -6.02 -50.06
N ALA A 671 -9.70 -5.55 -50.14
CA ALA A 671 -10.01 -4.13 -50.18
C ALA A 671 -9.84 -3.53 -48.79
N LYS A 672 -9.39 -2.27 -48.74
CA LYS A 672 -9.34 -1.47 -47.51
C LYS A 672 -10.76 -1.20 -46.98
N LEU A 673 -10.93 -1.19 -45.66
CA LEU A 673 -12.21 -0.86 -45.03
C LEU A 673 -12.71 0.55 -45.44
N ASN A 674 -14.02 0.67 -45.65
CA ASN A 674 -14.68 1.92 -46.00
C ASN A 674 -15.05 2.74 -44.74
N GLY A 675 -14.04 3.05 -43.92
CA GLY A 675 -14.18 3.80 -42.68
C GLY A 675 -13.71 3.03 -41.44
N PRO A 676 -13.69 3.71 -40.28
CA PRO A 676 -13.23 3.11 -39.04
C PRO A 676 -14.29 2.20 -38.41
N VAL A 677 -13.84 1.27 -37.56
CA VAL A 677 -14.67 0.34 -36.79
C VAL A 677 -14.78 0.84 -35.35
N ASP A 678 -16.00 1.05 -34.86
CA ASP A 678 -16.22 1.48 -33.47
C ASP A 678 -15.97 0.32 -32.48
N PHE A 679 -15.36 0.63 -31.33
CA PHE A 679 -15.19 -0.31 -30.24
C PHE A 679 -15.19 0.40 -28.87
N THR A 680 -15.66 -0.34 -27.86
CA THR A 680 -15.75 0.15 -26.47
C THR A 680 -14.71 -0.56 -25.60
N VAL A 681 -14.00 0.21 -24.78
CA VAL A 681 -13.15 -0.30 -23.70
C VAL A 681 -13.89 -0.13 -22.39
N ALA A 682 -14.23 -1.25 -21.76
CA ALA A 682 -14.91 -1.33 -20.48
C ALA A 682 -14.50 -2.60 -19.72
N LYS A 683 -14.88 -2.71 -18.45
CA LYS A 683 -14.64 -3.91 -17.64
C LYS A 683 -15.17 -5.17 -18.34
N GLY A 684 -14.30 -6.16 -18.54
CA GLY A 684 -14.59 -7.42 -19.21
C GLY A 684 -14.57 -7.36 -20.73
N SER A 685 -14.44 -6.16 -21.34
CA SER A 685 -14.40 -6.02 -22.80
C SER A 685 -13.16 -6.64 -23.45
N TYR A 686 -12.08 -6.81 -22.68
CA TYR A 686 -10.83 -7.42 -23.12
C TYR A 686 -10.89 -8.96 -23.17
N ASP A 687 -11.62 -9.58 -22.26
CA ASP A 687 -11.88 -11.02 -22.28
C ASP A 687 -12.91 -11.37 -23.35
N GLY A 688 -13.79 -10.42 -23.66
CA GLY A 688 -14.75 -10.49 -24.75
C GLY A 688 -16.00 -11.31 -24.43
N ASP A 689 -16.94 -11.32 -25.37
CA ASP A 689 -18.24 -11.98 -25.24
C ASP A 689 -18.34 -13.18 -26.19
N ALA A 690 -18.38 -14.40 -25.61
CA ALA A 690 -18.46 -15.65 -26.36
C ALA A 690 -19.65 -15.74 -27.34
N ALA A 691 -20.75 -15.03 -27.05
CA ALA A 691 -21.95 -15.05 -27.87
C ALA A 691 -21.90 -14.07 -29.05
N LYS A 692 -21.01 -13.08 -29.00
CA LYS A 692 -20.98 -11.97 -29.98
C LYS A 692 -19.67 -11.85 -30.74
N GLU A 693 -18.60 -12.39 -30.20
CA GLU A 693 -17.24 -12.14 -30.67
C GLU A 693 -16.53 -13.42 -31.13
N PHE A 694 -15.42 -13.24 -31.84
CA PHE A 694 -14.64 -14.36 -32.36
C PHE A 694 -13.70 -14.89 -31.31
N LYS A 695 -13.52 -16.22 -31.25
CA LYS A 695 -12.46 -16.83 -30.45
C LYS A 695 -11.14 -16.16 -30.76
N TYR A 696 -10.46 -15.62 -29.76
CA TYR A 696 -9.16 -14.98 -29.95
C TYR A 696 -8.14 -16.05 -30.35
N GLU A 697 -7.96 -17.04 -29.49
CA GLU A 697 -7.22 -18.27 -29.75
C GLU A 697 -8.09 -19.30 -30.46
N GLU A 698 -7.57 -19.96 -31.51
CA GLU A 698 -8.27 -21.11 -32.13
C GLU A 698 -8.22 -22.34 -31.22
N THR A 699 -7.07 -22.55 -30.60
CA THR A 699 -6.78 -23.62 -29.66
C THR A 699 -6.14 -23.04 -28.41
N ILE A 700 -6.66 -23.40 -27.23
CA ILE A 700 -6.12 -22.98 -25.93
C ILE A 700 -5.29 -24.10 -25.32
N ALA A 701 -4.22 -23.75 -24.61
CA ALA A 701 -3.47 -24.72 -23.83
C ALA A 701 -4.30 -25.22 -22.62
N GLU A 702 -3.95 -26.40 -22.11
CA GLU A 702 -4.63 -26.98 -20.94
C GLU A 702 -4.56 -26.03 -19.73
N GLY A 703 -5.73 -25.72 -19.15
CA GLY A 703 -5.84 -24.81 -18.00
C GLY A 703 -5.89 -23.32 -18.34
N GLN A 704 -5.92 -22.91 -19.61
CA GLN A 704 -6.16 -21.52 -20.01
C GLN A 704 -7.64 -21.24 -20.29
N THR A 705 -8.05 -20.00 -20.08
CA THR A 705 -9.39 -19.53 -20.40
C THR A 705 -9.48 -19.01 -21.83
N GLN A 706 -10.48 -19.46 -22.58
CA GLN A 706 -10.78 -18.90 -23.91
C GLN A 706 -11.23 -17.45 -23.76
N THR A 707 -10.58 -16.55 -24.49
CA THR A 707 -11.01 -15.16 -24.66
C THR A 707 -11.48 -14.90 -26.08
N TYR A 708 -12.18 -13.78 -26.27
CA TYR A 708 -12.84 -13.42 -27.51
C TYR A 708 -12.45 -12.00 -27.93
N GLY A 709 -12.41 -11.78 -29.24
CA GLY A 709 -12.07 -10.49 -29.84
C GLY A 709 -13.09 -10.08 -30.88
N GLN A 710 -13.30 -8.76 -30.99
CA GLN A 710 -14.21 -8.18 -31.97
C GLN A 710 -13.75 -8.54 -33.39
N GLN A 711 -14.67 -9.07 -34.20
CA GLN A 711 -14.36 -9.47 -35.57
C GLN A 711 -14.21 -8.24 -36.47
N VAL A 712 -13.12 -8.16 -37.24
CA VAL A 712 -12.88 -7.11 -38.24
C VAL A 712 -12.79 -7.74 -39.63
N ILE A 713 -13.82 -7.54 -40.45
CA ILE A 713 -14.02 -8.25 -41.74
C ILE A 713 -13.54 -7.40 -42.92
N ASN A 714 -12.62 -7.92 -43.74
CA ASN A 714 -12.31 -7.31 -45.05
C ASN A 714 -12.93 -8.10 -46.19
N LYS A 715 -13.25 -7.38 -47.27
CA LYS A 715 -13.80 -7.96 -48.50
C LYS A 715 -12.68 -8.26 -49.49
N LYS A 716 -12.75 -9.44 -50.12
CA LYS A 716 -11.76 -9.86 -51.11
C LYS A 716 -11.91 -9.02 -52.38
N VAL A 717 -10.81 -8.58 -52.97
CA VAL A 717 -10.86 -7.89 -54.26
C VAL A 717 -11.16 -8.93 -55.35
N THR A 718 -12.39 -8.95 -55.85
CA THR A 718 -12.75 -9.75 -57.02
C THR A 718 -12.86 -8.83 -58.22
N ILE A 719 -11.97 -9.03 -59.19
CA ILE A 719 -12.16 -8.45 -60.52
C ILE A 719 -13.15 -9.38 -61.22
N PRO A 720 -14.31 -8.90 -61.71
CA PRO A 720 -15.19 -9.76 -62.50
C PRO A 720 -14.40 -10.30 -63.69
N GLN A 721 -14.48 -11.60 -63.96
CA GLN A 721 -13.94 -12.17 -65.20
C GLN A 721 -14.69 -11.56 -66.39
N THR A 722 -14.20 -10.47 -66.95
CA THR A 722 -14.68 -9.91 -68.21
C THR A 722 -14.10 -10.75 -69.35
N GLY A 723 -14.69 -11.91 -69.56
CA GLY A 723 -14.25 -12.89 -70.55
C GLY A 723 -15.06 -14.20 -70.55
N GLY A 724 -16.30 -14.18 -70.04
CA GLY A 724 -17.17 -15.35 -70.08
C GLY A 724 -17.65 -15.69 -71.50
N ILE A 725 -18.44 -16.77 -71.61
CA ILE A 725 -19.06 -17.27 -72.85
C ILE A 725 -19.67 -16.15 -73.72
N GLY A 726 -20.21 -15.09 -73.10
CA GLY A 726 -20.74 -13.93 -73.82
C GLY A 726 -19.76 -13.27 -74.79
N THR A 727 -18.50 -13.04 -74.41
CA THR A 727 -17.49 -12.41 -75.29
C THR A 727 -17.11 -13.32 -76.45
N ILE A 728 -17.05 -14.63 -76.23
CA ILE A 728 -16.82 -15.64 -77.29
C ILE A 728 -18.01 -15.66 -78.26
N ILE A 729 -19.25 -15.62 -77.75
CA ILE A 729 -20.47 -15.56 -78.57
C ILE A 729 -20.48 -14.27 -79.41
N PHE A 730 -20.22 -13.11 -78.82
CA PHE A 730 -20.19 -11.84 -79.56
C PHE A 730 -19.06 -11.78 -80.60
N THR A 731 -17.89 -12.36 -80.30
CA THR A 731 -16.78 -12.46 -81.26
C THR A 731 -17.10 -13.42 -82.41
N ALA A 732 -17.73 -14.57 -82.12
CA ALA A 732 -18.15 -15.54 -83.12
C ALA A 732 -19.26 -14.99 -84.02
N ILE A 733 -20.25 -14.28 -83.46
CA ILE A 733 -21.29 -13.58 -84.22
C ILE A 733 -20.67 -12.48 -85.09
N GLY A 734 -19.75 -11.68 -84.55
CA GLY A 734 -19.02 -10.66 -85.31
C GLY A 734 -18.25 -11.24 -86.49
N LEU A 735 -17.54 -12.35 -86.29
CA LEU A 735 -16.83 -13.07 -87.35
C LEU A 735 -17.78 -13.66 -88.40
N ALA A 736 -18.94 -14.19 -87.98
CA ALA A 736 -19.95 -14.72 -88.90
C ALA A 736 -20.61 -13.62 -89.76
N ILE A 737 -20.85 -12.44 -89.19
CA ILE A 737 -21.34 -11.26 -89.91
C ILE A 737 -20.30 -10.78 -90.93
N MET A 738 -19.02 -10.73 -90.55
CA MET A 738 -17.95 -10.36 -91.48
C MET A 738 -17.79 -11.38 -92.61
N ALA A 739 -17.88 -12.68 -92.31
CA ALA A 739 -17.81 -13.73 -93.33
C ALA A 739 -18.99 -13.64 -94.32
N SER A 740 -20.21 -13.40 -93.84
CA SER A 740 -21.39 -13.23 -94.69
C SER A 740 -21.34 -11.95 -95.53
N ALA A 741 -20.80 -10.85 -95.00
CA ALA A 741 -20.54 -9.63 -95.77
C ALA A 741 -19.52 -9.86 -96.90
N ILE A 742 -18.43 -10.59 -96.64
CA ILE A 742 -17.41 -10.92 -97.66
C ILE A 742 -18.02 -11.80 -98.77
N ILE A 743 -18.85 -12.77 -98.41
CA ILE A 743 -19.56 -13.62 -99.40
C ILE A 743 -20.53 -12.79 -100.25
N ALA A 744 -21.28 -11.88 -99.64
CA ALA A 744 -22.21 -10.99 -100.34
C ALA A 744 -21.47 -10.04 -101.31
N ILE A 745 -20.32 -9.49 -100.91
CA ILE A 745 -19.49 -8.62 -101.76
C ILE A 745 -18.93 -9.41 -102.95
N LYS A 746 -18.43 -10.64 -102.74
CA LYS A 746 -17.97 -11.51 -103.84
C LYS A 746 -19.09 -11.89 -104.81
N LYS A 747 -20.30 -12.13 -104.30
CA LYS A 747 -21.47 -12.47 -105.14
C LYS A 747 -21.94 -11.26 -105.97
N ARG A 748 -21.82 -10.04 -105.43
CA ARG A 748 -22.12 -8.80 -106.15
C ARG A 748 -21.09 -8.53 -107.26
N GLN A 749 -19.81 -8.73 -107.00
CA GLN A 749 -18.74 -8.61 -108.01
C GLN A 749 -18.87 -9.62 -109.16
N ALA A 750 -19.42 -10.82 -108.91
CA ALA A 750 -19.70 -11.81 -109.95
C ALA A 750 -20.96 -11.51 -110.79
N THR A 751 -21.83 -10.61 -110.32
CA THR A 751 -23.07 -10.22 -111.02
C THR A 751 -22.88 -8.94 -111.85
N GLU A 752 -21.93 -8.08 -111.49
CA GLU A 752 -21.57 -6.86 -112.22
C GLU A 752 -20.52 -7.11 -113.35
N ALA A 753 -20.03 -8.34 -113.51
CA ALA A 753 -19.06 -8.74 -114.54
C ALA A 753 -19.68 -9.55 -115.71
N ARG A 754 -20.98 -9.36 -115.99
CA ARG A 754 -21.67 -9.98 -117.13
C ARG A 754 -22.28 -8.96 -118.07
#